data_AF-A0A7J4KZA8-F1
#
_entry.id   AF-A0A7J4KZA8-F1
#
_cell.length_a   1.000
_cell.length_b   1.000
_cell.length_c   1.000
_cell.angle_alpha   90.00
_cell.angle_beta   90.00
_cell.angle_gamma   90.00
#
_symmetry.space_group_name_H-M   'P 1'
#
loop_
_entity.id
_entity.type
_entity.pdbx_description
1 polymer ?
#
loop_
_entity_poly.entity_id
_entity_poly.type
_entity_poly.pdbx_seq_one_letter_code
_entity_poly.pdbx_strand_id
1 'polypeptide(L)'
;MKNYLIAAALIIGLITLNGCIQSPTPALPPKDIPIPMQNGNPCTIDFCNQQQCQHTNAQDGTTCPEGTCQNGRCIAICNNDGKCNNGETIENCLKDCKEKTCSDLGGNICHEGQSCFGTWIDGASDSSRCCKGTCTLCSDGTCNGNENTEMCPQDCKINKSCFELGGDKCTENETCNQTWLDSNDSLKCCNTECTLKEKLVIIIIDSQINSQIRQEIETLKEDISKDLLANVEVYSKDWKNIQEIRELLKTKYLYNGLIGAIFIGDIPTAYFEYQNTYVTASDWYFQDLDGDSYIDSDGDGLFEREFFIGWTDKTMRDIWLGRIKPPVSGAEGIELLKDYFKRDHAYRTGNLTFDRKMLHFGSIEINQTKITLEEYLKLVNEIPAYTGFYESTDQIDYIYNSDLAQQKKDYLTKLSNSYDFIFVNIHGSSTTQWLGANTEVGYDEIKLAKPNSIFSVLASCSNGKFTDENYFAGWWLFSGKSLAVTANSTISMLVGAMEVNFLADYRPLNLGVSFGEMQKNESSFLVTHLFGDPTLKFRNEQILDIPRAILEYEKIEFNNTNLGEKSQKTLRIKNTGKEVLKIYFMKAPGSINGKTTTESNLDYWDFFYYEIPETGYTFRDFAIMPGETKEIPFFFYPRENSPSGQYSMTMYFQTNDPLKPFINLQLVGSTN
;
A
#
# COMPACT_ATOMS: atom_id res chain seq x y z
N MET A 1 39.99 -14.08 18.67
CA MET A 1 40.55 -15.41 19.04
C MET A 1 40.12 -16.37 17.94
N LYS A 2 41.04 -16.85 17.09
CA LYS A 2 41.73 -18.14 17.20
C LYS A 2 40.77 -19.36 17.26
N ASN A 3 40.77 -20.08 16.15
CA ASN A 3 40.41 -21.48 15.91
C ASN A 3 40.45 -22.39 17.15
N TYR A 4 39.53 -23.35 17.21
CA TYR A 4 39.90 -24.77 17.09
C TYR A 4 38.81 -25.54 16.32
N LEU A 5 39.17 -26.72 15.81
CA LEU A 5 38.52 -27.47 14.73
C LEU A 5 38.42 -28.96 15.16
N ILE A 6 37.68 -29.78 14.39
CA ILE A 6 37.62 -31.27 14.42
C ILE A 6 36.54 -31.78 15.42
N ALA A 7 35.40 -32.38 15.03
CA ALA A 7 35.10 -33.53 14.12
C ALA A 7 35.63 -34.88 14.70
N ALA A 8 35.24 -36.11 14.36
CA ALA A 8 34.35 -36.77 13.39
C ALA A 8 34.07 -38.21 13.95
N ALA A 9 33.33 -39.18 13.40
CA ALA A 9 32.19 -39.31 12.45
C ALA A 9 31.76 -40.81 12.43
N LEU A 10 30.58 -41.14 11.91
CA LEU A 10 30.16 -42.52 11.56
C LEU A 10 29.31 -42.47 10.28
N ILE A 11 29.87 -42.58 9.07
CA ILE A 11 30.48 -43.74 8.38
C ILE A 11 29.45 -44.54 7.56
N ILE A 12 29.61 -44.46 6.23
CA ILE A 12 29.51 -45.59 5.29
C ILE A 12 30.79 -45.51 4.43
N GLY A 13 31.50 -46.64 4.22
CA GLY A 13 32.86 -46.70 3.62
C GLY A 13 32.89 -46.49 2.09
N LEU A 14 33.95 -45.89 1.53
CA LEU A 14 35.23 -46.52 1.10
C LEU A 14 35.05 -47.49 -0.09
N ILE A 15 35.81 -47.44 -1.20
CA ILE A 15 37.28 -47.25 -1.32
C ILE A 15 37.65 -46.58 -2.66
N THR A 16 38.61 -45.65 -2.67
CA THR A 16 39.67 -45.55 -3.71
C THR A 16 40.98 -45.11 -3.05
N LEU A 17 42.05 -45.92 -3.19
CA LEU A 17 43.38 -45.58 -2.67
C LEU A 17 44.18 -44.81 -3.71
N ASN A 18 44.64 -43.60 -3.36
CA ASN A 18 45.77 -42.96 -4.05
C ASN A 18 47.09 -43.58 -3.56
N GLY A 19 47.50 -44.68 -4.17
CA GLY A 19 48.79 -45.32 -3.94
C GLY A 19 49.11 -46.35 -5.03
N CYS A 20 50.34 -46.34 -5.53
CA CYS A 20 50.80 -47.32 -6.52
C CYS A 20 50.96 -48.70 -5.86
N ILE A 21 50.12 -49.67 -6.22
CA ILE A 21 50.17 -51.04 -5.69
C ILE A 21 50.92 -51.94 -6.67
N GLN A 22 51.99 -52.59 -6.20
CA GLN A 22 52.68 -53.66 -6.96
C GLN A 22 51.95 -55.01 -6.77
N SER A 23 51.85 -55.80 -7.83
CA SER A 23 51.27 -57.14 -7.79
C SER A 23 52.30 -58.21 -7.33
N PRO A 24 51.88 -59.23 -6.57
CA PRO A 24 52.75 -60.34 -6.20
C PRO A 24 52.49 -61.59 -7.06
N THR A 25 53.44 -61.95 -7.94
CA THR A 25 53.79 -63.36 -8.28
C THR A 25 55.08 -63.39 -9.14
N PRO A 26 55.85 -64.50 -9.16
CA PRO A 26 57.27 -64.43 -9.50
C PRO A 26 57.63 -64.87 -10.93
N ALA A 27 57.98 -63.91 -11.80
CA ALA A 27 58.99 -64.06 -12.85
C ALA A 27 59.31 -62.69 -13.48
N LEU A 28 60.57 -62.23 -13.40
CA LEU A 28 61.06 -61.12 -14.22
C LEU A 28 61.37 -61.66 -15.63
N PRO A 29 61.03 -60.90 -16.69
CA PRO A 29 62.08 -60.08 -17.33
C PRO A 29 61.52 -58.67 -17.72
N PRO A 30 62.13 -57.86 -18.61
CA PRO A 30 62.77 -56.62 -18.15
C PRO A 30 62.12 -55.33 -18.68
N LYS A 31 62.27 -54.25 -17.88
CA LYS A 31 62.18 -52.80 -18.19
C LYS A 31 61.17 -52.27 -19.23
N ASP A 32 60.49 -51.22 -18.80
CA ASP A 32 59.78 -50.23 -19.62
C ASP A 32 58.40 -50.65 -20.18
N ILE A 33 57.49 -51.03 -19.26
CA ILE A 33 56.04 -51.10 -19.53
C ILE A 33 55.30 -50.21 -18.50
N PRO A 34 54.51 -49.19 -18.92
CA PRO A 34 53.68 -48.40 -18.03
C PRO A 34 52.53 -49.21 -17.42
N ILE A 35 52.19 -48.95 -16.16
CA ILE A 35 50.99 -49.50 -15.50
C ILE A 35 49.85 -48.49 -15.68
N PRO A 36 48.67 -48.87 -16.21
CA PRO A 36 47.55 -47.94 -16.37
C PRO A 36 46.89 -47.58 -15.03
N MET A 37 46.55 -46.30 -14.86
CA MET A 37 45.53 -45.83 -13.90
C MET A 37 44.47 -45.05 -14.67
N GLN A 38 43.25 -44.96 -14.12
CA GLN A 38 42.19 -44.08 -14.61
C GLN A 38 41.77 -43.12 -13.50
N ASN A 39 41.85 -41.82 -13.76
CA ASN A 39 41.31 -40.76 -12.91
C ASN A 39 39.79 -40.53 -13.10
N GLY A 40 39.14 -41.27 -14.00
CA GLY A 40 37.73 -41.11 -14.37
C GLY A 40 37.46 -40.15 -15.52
N ASN A 41 38.47 -39.41 -16.02
CA ASN A 41 38.35 -38.50 -17.15
C ASN A 41 38.77 -39.20 -18.47
N PRO A 42 37.89 -39.37 -19.45
CA PRO A 42 38.21 -40.08 -20.70
C PRO A 42 39.08 -39.27 -21.69
N CYS A 43 39.44 -38.02 -21.40
CA CYS A 43 40.18 -37.14 -22.31
C CYS A 43 41.59 -36.74 -21.80
N THR A 44 42.13 -37.43 -20.78
CA THR A 44 43.53 -37.29 -20.34
C THR A 44 44.34 -38.57 -20.60
N ILE A 45 45.62 -38.41 -20.96
CA ILE A 45 46.60 -39.50 -20.98
C ILE A 45 47.37 -39.44 -19.65
N ASP A 46 47.19 -40.47 -18.83
CA ASP A 46 47.76 -40.59 -17.49
C ASP A 46 48.93 -41.59 -17.48
N PHE A 47 50.07 -41.20 -16.91
CA PHE A 47 51.20 -42.12 -16.68
C PHE A 47 52.01 -41.74 -15.43
N CYS A 48 52.70 -42.75 -14.87
CA CYS A 48 53.54 -42.58 -13.68
C CYS A 48 55.02 -42.67 -14.03
N ASN A 49 55.81 -41.71 -13.54
CA ASN A 49 57.28 -41.81 -13.51
C ASN A 49 57.76 -41.57 -12.07
N GLN A 50 58.60 -42.46 -11.56
CA GLN A 50 59.29 -42.35 -10.26
C GLN A 50 58.44 -41.76 -9.12
N GLN A 51 57.28 -42.38 -8.86
CA GLN A 51 56.36 -42.08 -7.75
C GLN A 51 55.59 -40.73 -7.83
N GLN A 52 55.57 -40.04 -8.96
CA GLN A 52 54.61 -38.97 -9.24
C GLN A 52 53.69 -39.34 -10.41
N CYS A 53 52.38 -39.12 -10.23
CA CYS A 53 51.39 -39.19 -11.31
C CYS A 53 51.45 -37.90 -12.14
N GLN A 54 51.46 -38.02 -13.46
CA GLN A 54 51.31 -36.89 -14.36
C GLN A 54 50.07 -37.08 -15.23
N HIS A 55 49.28 -36.01 -15.36
CA HIS A 55 48.07 -35.94 -16.16
C HIS A 55 48.32 -35.00 -17.34
N THR A 56 48.04 -35.46 -18.56
CA THR A 56 48.20 -34.65 -19.78
C THR A 56 46.90 -34.64 -20.57
N ASN A 57 46.38 -33.45 -20.88
CA ASN A 57 45.18 -33.30 -21.72
C ASN A 57 45.43 -33.80 -23.15
N ALA A 58 44.35 -34.15 -23.85
CA ALA A 58 44.38 -34.39 -25.30
C ALA A 58 44.91 -33.17 -26.09
N GLN A 59 45.36 -33.41 -27.33
CA GLN A 59 46.33 -32.58 -28.07
C GLN A 59 45.93 -31.11 -28.36
N ASP A 60 44.68 -30.70 -28.14
CA ASP A 60 44.24 -29.29 -28.30
C ASP A 60 44.21 -28.49 -26.99
N GLY A 61 44.38 -29.14 -25.83
CA GLY A 61 44.44 -28.49 -24.52
C GLY A 61 43.09 -28.11 -23.91
N THR A 62 41.95 -28.43 -24.54
CA THR A 62 40.62 -28.06 -24.03
C THR A 62 40.01 -29.10 -23.08
N THR A 63 39.05 -28.65 -22.26
CA THR A 63 38.28 -29.50 -21.33
C THR A 63 36.83 -29.63 -21.80
N CYS A 64 36.42 -30.82 -22.26
CA CYS A 64 35.03 -31.09 -22.65
C CYS A 64 34.12 -31.27 -21.40
N PRO A 65 32.82 -30.91 -21.47
CA PRO A 65 31.81 -31.35 -20.50
C PRO A 65 31.61 -32.88 -20.50
N GLU A 66 31.16 -33.46 -19.39
CA GLU A 66 30.96 -34.91 -19.25
C GLU A 66 30.09 -35.50 -20.39
N GLY A 67 30.53 -36.63 -20.94
CA GLY A 67 29.82 -37.36 -22.00
C GLY A 67 30.07 -36.90 -23.45
N THR A 68 30.80 -35.80 -23.69
CA THR A 68 30.93 -35.21 -25.04
C THR A 68 32.22 -35.58 -25.81
N CYS A 69 33.00 -36.55 -25.33
CA CYS A 69 34.34 -36.89 -25.84
C CYS A 69 34.35 -38.25 -26.55
N GLN A 70 34.66 -38.30 -27.85
CA GLN A 70 34.73 -39.55 -28.63
C GLN A 70 36.00 -39.57 -29.48
N ASN A 71 36.77 -40.66 -29.42
CA ASN A 71 38.07 -40.81 -30.11
C ASN A 71 39.07 -39.64 -29.85
N GLY A 72 39.02 -39.04 -28.65
CA GLY A 72 39.96 -37.98 -28.24
C GLY A 72 39.66 -36.59 -28.79
N ARG A 73 38.41 -36.30 -29.20
CA ARG A 73 37.91 -34.96 -29.55
C ARG A 73 36.54 -34.71 -28.91
N CYS A 74 36.24 -33.47 -28.53
CA CYS A 74 34.89 -33.07 -28.13
C CYS A 74 33.95 -33.05 -29.35
N ILE A 75 32.67 -33.39 -29.18
CA ILE A 75 31.63 -33.30 -30.22
C ILE A 75 30.50 -32.36 -29.76
N ALA A 76 30.12 -31.41 -30.60
CA ALA A 76 29.04 -30.44 -30.36
C ALA A 76 27.64 -30.98 -30.76
N ILE A 77 26.58 -30.41 -30.16
CA ILE A 77 25.16 -30.74 -30.42
C ILE A 77 24.41 -29.41 -30.63
N CYS A 78 23.78 -29.15 -31.80
CA CYS A 78 22.89 -27.97 -31.96
C CYS A 78 21.60 -28.17 -31.12
N ASN A 79 21.06 -27.11 -30.50
CA ASN A 79 19.72 -27.13 -29.88
C ASN A 79 18.61 -26.91 -30.94
N ASN A 80 17.35 -27.14 -30.56
CA ASN A 80 16.20 -27.11 -31.47
C ASN A 80 15.90 -25.72 -32.07
N ASP A 81 16.54 -24.68 -31.54
CA ASP A 81 16.20 -23.27 -31.75
C ASP A 81 17.10 -22.60 -32.81
N GLY A 82 17.97 -23.38 -33.47
CA GLY A 82 18.75 -22.94 -34.63
C GLY A 82 19.92 -22.00 -34.32
N LYS A 83 20.36 -21.88 -33.06
CA LYS A 83 21.46 -21.00 -32.65
C LYS A 83 22.62 -21.80 -32.04
N CYS A 84 23.86 -21.53 -32.47
CA CYS A 84 25.04 -22.08 -31.80
C CYS A 84 25.16 -21.42 -30.40
N ASN A 85 25.28 -22.21 -29.33
CA ASN A 85 25.21 -21.69 -27.95
C ASN A 85 26.43 -20.85 -27.54
N ASN A 86 26.22 -19.97 -26.55
CA ASN A 86 27.16 -18.95 -26.07
C ASN A 86 28.60 -19.45 -25.87
N GLY A 87 29.55 -18.87 -26.62
CA GLY A 87 30.98 -18.91 -26.29
C GLY A 87 31.95 -19.01 -27.47
N GLU A 88 31.51 -19.47 -28.64
CA GLU A 88 32.40 -19.83 -29.75
C GLU A 88 32.20 -19.00 -31.02
N THR A 89 33.25 -18.92 -31.85
CA THR A 89 33.25 -18.19 -33.12
C THR A 89 32.66 -19.02 -34.27
N ILE A 90 32.10 -18.32 -35.27
CA ILE A 90 31.35 -18.88 -36.40
C ILE A 90 32.05 -20.04 -37.15
N GLU A 91 33.39 -20.07 -37.20
CA GLU A 91 34.14 -21.09 -37.95
C GLU A 91 34.03 -22.52 -37.40
N ASN A 92 33.60 -22.72 -36.15
CA ASN A 92 33.50 -24.04 -35.52
C ASN A 92 32.10 -24.68 -35.59
N CYS A 93 31.06 -23.95 -36.01
CA CYS A 93 29.71 -24.54 -36.08
C CYS A 93 29.56 -25.40 -37.36
N LEU A 94 29.05 -26.63 -37.23
CA LEU A 94 28.92 -27.57 -38.33
C LEU A 94 28.02 -27.00 -39.45
N LYS A 95 28.44 -27.20 -40.70
CA LYS A 95 27.90 -26.58 -41.93
C LYS A 95 26.41 -26.85 -42.24
N ASP A 96 25.74 -27.64 -41.40
CA ASP A 96 24.35 -28.09 -41.56
C ASP A 96 23.39 -27.67 -40.42
N CYS A 97 23.83 -26.99 -39.35
CA CYS A 97 22.88 -26.31 -38.43
C CYS A 97 22.29 -25.05 -39.13
N LYS A 98 21.58 -25.21 -40.28
CA LYS A 98 21.11 -24.13 -41.17
C LYS A 98 20.17 -23.15 -40.47
N GLU A 99 20.51 -21.87 -40.61
CA GLU A 99 19.59 -20.74 -40.48
C GLU A 99 18.25 -21.02 -41.18
N LYS A 100 17.16 -21.09 -40.42
CA LYS A 100 15.81 -21.30 -40.93
C LYS A 100 15.16 -19.95 -41.22
N THR A 101 14.61 -19.81 -42.42
CA THR A 101 13.75 -18.66 -42.74
C THR A 101 12.46 -18.71 -41.92
N CYS A 102 11.77 -17.58 -41.81
CA CYS A 102 10.45 -17.53 -41.20
C CYS A 102 9.47 -18.53 -41.84
N SER A 103 9.58 -18.72 -43.17
CA SER A 103 8.82 -19.72 -43.93
C SER A 103 9.16 -21.16 -43.52
N ASP A 104 10.43 -21.49 -43.27
CA ASP A 104 10.85 -22.81 -42.78
C ASP A 104 10.37 -23.11 -41.34
N LEU A 105 10.01 -22.08 -40.59
CA LEU A 105 9.38 -22.18 -39.26
C LEU A 105 7.84 -22.18 -39.33
N GLY A 106 7.26 -22.12 -40.53
CA GLY A 106 5.81 -22.10 -40.76
C GLY A 106 5.15 -20.76 -40.42
N GLY A 107 5.90 -19.66 -40.50
CA GLY A 107 5.40 -18.30 -40.28
C GLY A 107 5.48 -17.39 -41.52
N ASN A 108 4.87 -16.22 -41.40
CA ASN A 108 4.91 -15.13 -42.37
C ASN A 108 5.72 -13.94 -41.81
N ILE A 109 6.51 -13.28 -42.66
CA ILE A 109 7.24 -12.06 -42.28
C ILE A 109 6.27 -10.88 -42.28
N CYS A 110 6.09 -10.23 -41.14
CA CYS A 110 5.27 -9.01 -41.05
C CYS A 110 6.13 -7.77 -41.31
N HIS A 111 5.67 -6.92 -42.22
CA HIS A 111 6.31 -5.64 -42.52
C HIS A 111 6.07 -4.62 -41.39
N GLU A 112 6.77 -3.48 -41.48
CA GLU A 112 6.58 -2.35 -40.57
C GLU A 112 5.13 -1.83 -40.67
N GLY A 113 4.48 -1.60 -39.53
CA GLY A 113 3.04 -1.28 -39.45
C GLY A 113 2.08 -2.47 -39.53
N GLN A 114 2.57 -3.72 -39.62
CA GLN A 114 1.73 -4.93 -39.54
C GLN A 114 1.87 -5.68 -38.22
N SER A 115 0.74 -6.15 -37.68
CA SER A 115 0.66 -6.96 -36.46
C SER A 115 0.38 -8.44 -36.77
N CYS A 116 0.82 -9.31 -35.86
CA CYS A 116 0.66 -10.77 -35.99
C CYS A 116 -0.70 -11.24 -35.48
N PHE A 117 -1.51 -11.86 -36.33
CA PHE A 117 -2.74 -12.55 -35.93
C PHE A 117 -2.44 -13.99 -35.52
N GLY A 118 -1.66 -14.15 -34.45
CA GLY A 118 -1.11 -15.42 -33.96
C GLY A 118 -0.02 -15.17 -32.92
N THR A 119 0.91 -16.12 -32.74
CA THR A 119 2.12 -15.89 -31.94
C THR A 119 3.32 -15.52 -32.80
N TRP A 120 4.16 -14.62 -32.29
CA TRP A 120 5.48 -14.35 -32.84
C TRP A 120 6.39 -15.60 -32.69
N ILE A 121 7.29 -15.80 -33.65
CA ILE A 121 8.26 -16.91 -33.70
C ILE A 121 9.66 -16.31 -33.66
N ASP A 122 10.41 -16.59 -32.59
CA ASP A 122 11.82 -16.25 -32.50
C ASP A 122 12.71 -17.23 -33.27
N GLY A 123 13.87 -16.74 -33.74
CA GLY A 123 14.90 -17.58 -34.35
C GLY A 123 14.85 -17.72 -35.88
N ALA A 124 13.92 -17.05 -36.55
CA ALA A 124 13.98 -16.87 -38.01
C ALA A 124 15.21 -16.03 -38.41
N SER A 125 15.97 -16.48 -39.41
CA SER A 125 17.20 -15.81 -39.85
C SER A 125 16.96 -14.58 -40.73
N ASP A 126 15.80 -14.50 -41.38
CA ASP A 126 15.44 -13.48 -42.36
C ASP A 126 14.51 -12.39 -41.80
N SER A 127 13.95 -12.56 -40.60
CA SER A 127 13.19 -11.51 -39.91
C SER A 127 13.00 -11.76 -38.41
N SER A 128 13.17 -10.71 -37.61
CA SER A 128 12.70 -10.68 -36.21
C SER A 128 11.18 -10.49 -36.07
N ARG A 129 10.44 -10.31 -37.17
CA ARG A 129 8.96 -10.16 -37.20
C ARG A 129 8.31 -11.38 -37.87
N CYS A 130 8.72 -12.58 -37.47
CA CYS A 130 8.11 -13.81 -37.97
C CYS A 130 6.84 -14.16 -37.19
N CYS A 131 5.70 -14.27 -37.88
CA CYS A 131 4.39 -14.50 -37.29
C CYS A 131 3.85 -15.89 -37.67
N LYS A 132 3.40 -16.69 -36.69
CA LYS A 132 2.80 -18.02 -36.94
C LYS A 132 1.40 -17.95 -37.59
N GLY A 133 0.80 -16.76 -37.65
CA GLY A 133 -0.49 -16.49 -38.29
C GLY A 133 -0.37 -15.50 -39.45
N THR A 134 -1.43 -14.74 -39.70
CA THR A 134 -1.48 -13.73 -40.76
C THR A 134 -0.98 -12.36 -40.29
N CYS A 135 -0.19 -11.69 -41.13
CA CYS A 135 0.24 -10.31 -40.94
C CYS A 135 -0.81 -9.35 -41.49
N THR A 136 -1.34 -8.46 -40.66
CA THR A 136 -2.43 -7.53 -41.02
C THR A 136 -2.00 -6.08 -40.82
N LEU A 137 -2.34 -5.20 -41.76
CA LEU A 137 -2.13 -3.75 -41.63
C LEU A 137 -3.16 -3.14 -40.67
N CYS A 138 -2.69 -2.51 -39.60
CA CYS A 138 -3.54 -1.78 -38.66
C CYS A 138 -3.80 -0.35 -39.16
N SER A 139 -4.64 -0.19 -40.19
CA SER A 139 -5.09 1.14 -40.60
C SER A 139 -6.16 1.71 -39.66
N ASP A 140 -5.90 2.91 -39.15
CA ASP A 140 -6.83 3.84 -38.50
C ASP A 140 -7.53 3.37 -37.21
N GLY A 141 -6.99 2.31 -36.58
CA GLY A 141 -7.46 1.81 -35.27
C GLY A 141 -8.79 1.07 -35.33
N THR A 142 -9.12 0.44 -36.46
CA THR A 142 -10.28 -0.47 -36.58
C THR A 142 -9.85 -1.81 -37.18
N CYS A 143 -10.23 -2.92 -36.53
CA CYS A 143 -10.03 -4.28 -37.04
C CYS A 143 -10.99 -4.53 -38.23
N ASN A 144 -10.65 -4.03 -39.43
CA ASN A 144 -11.47 -4.19 -40.63
C ASN A 144 -11.42 -5.63 -41.18
N GLY A 145 -12.28 -6.50 -40.65
CA GLY A 145 -12.49 -7.85 -41.15
C GLY A 145 -13.33 -8.74 -40.21
N ASN A 146 -14.64 -8.81 -40.48
CA ASN A 146 -15.69 -9.56 -39.76
C ASN A 146 -16.17 -8.99 -38.41
N GLU A 147 -17.44 -9.32 -38.09
CA GLU A 147 -18.32 -8.62 -37.15
C GLU A 147 -18.09 -8.94 -35.65
N ASN A 148 -16.99 -9.59 -35.28
CA ASN A 148 -16.71 -10.00 -33.89
C ASN A 148 -15.50 -9.25 -33.32
N THR A 149 -15.74 -8.32 -32.41
CA THR A 149 -14.71 -7.45 -31.79
C THR A 149 -13.84 -8.14 -30.74
N GLU A 150 -14.18 -9.35 -30.28
CA GLU A 150 -13.45 -10.08 -29.23
C GLU A 150 -12.10 -10.70 -29.68
N MET A 151 -11.61 -10.41 -30.89
CA MET A 151 -10.43 -11.08 -31.49
C MET A 151 -9.32 -10.16 -32.02
N CYS A 152 -9.26 -8.88 -31.62
CA CYS A 152 -8.09 -8.05 -31.97
C CYS A 152 -6.84 -8.50 -31.15
N PRO A 153 -5.61 -8.54 -31.73
CA PRO A 153 -4.40 -8.92 -30.99
C PRO A 153 -4.06 -7.97 -29.83
N GLN A 154 -3.39 -8.43 -28.77
CA GLN A 154 -2.99 -7.58 -27.62
C GLN A 154 -2.11 -6.38 -28.02
N ASP A 155 -1.31 -6.51 -29.07
CA ASP A 155 -0.47 -5.43 -29.63
C ASP A 155 -1.30 -4.30 -30.27
N CYS A 156 -2.61 -4.47 -30.40
CA CYS A 156 -3.54 -3.55 -31.04
C CYS A 156 -4.33 -2.71 -30.00
N LYS A 157 -3.65 -2.20 -28.96
CA LYS A 157 -4.25 -1.23 -28.03
C LYS A 157 -4.69 0.03 -28.78
N ILE A 158 -5.88 0.53 -28.44
CA ILE A 158 -6.50 1.69 -29.09
C ILE A 158 -5.68 2.93 -28.79
N ASN A 159 -4.96 3.45 -29.79
CA ASN A 159 -4.10 4.63 -29.70
C ASN A 159 -4.89 5.97 -29.81
N LYS A 160 -6.16 5.97 -29.36
CA LYS A 160 -7.03 7.15 -29.36
C LYS A 160 -7.33 7.56 -27.94
N SER A 161 -7.29 8.87 -27.71
CA SER A 161 -7.77 9.49 -26.49
C SER A 161 -9.28 9.30 -26.35
N CYS A 162 -9.78 9.40 -25.12
CA CYS A 162 -11.22 9.29 -24.84
C CYS A 162 -12.05 10.26 -25.70
N PHE A 163 -11.54 11.48 -25.85
CA PHE A 163 -12.12 12.52 -26.70
C PHE A 163 -12.16 12.13 -28.19
N GLU A 164 -11.11 11.50 -28.72
CA GLU A 164 -11.07 11.01 -30.11
C GLU A 164 -11.99 9.80 -30.36
N LEU A 165 -12.41 9.11 -29.30
CA LEU A 165 -13.46 8.08 -29.35
C LEU A 165 -14.87 8.68 -29.21
N GLY A 166 -15.00 10.00 -29.06
CA GLY A 166 -16.26 10.69 -28.85
C GLY A 166 -16.85 10.53 -27.45
N GLY A 167 -16.00 10.18 -26.47
CA GLY A 167 -16.40 9.96 -25.08
C GLY A 167 -15.90 11.02 -24.11
N ASP A 168 -16.54 11.05 -22.94
CA ASP A 168 -16.19 11.92 -21.81
C ASP A 168 -15.36 11.16 -20.75
N LYS A 169 -14.34 11.80 -20.19
CA LYS A 169 -13.56 11.23 -19.09
C LYS A 169 -14.29 11.48 -17.77
N CYS A 170 -14.81 10.42 -17.16
CA CYS A 170 -15.48 10.53 -15.87
C CYS A 170 -14.46 10.71 -14.74
N THR A 171 -14.78 11.60 -13.80
CA THR A 171 -14.04 11.71 -12.53
C THR A 171 -14.30 10.48 -11.64
N GLU A 172 -13.57 10.33 -10.53
CA GLU A 172 -13.78 9.23 -9.57
C GLU A 172 -15.22 9.13 -9.07
N ASN A 173 -15.88 10.28 -8.90
CA ASN A 173 -17.23 10.42 -8.39
C ASN A 173 -18.32 10.19 -9.45
N GLU A 174 -17.96 9.89 -10.70
CA GLU A 174 -18.90 9.76 -11.82
C GLU A 174 -18.82 8.39 -12.50
N THR A 175 -19.97 7.89 -12.95
CA THR A 175 -20.09 6.64 -13.70
C THR A 175 -20.66 6.88 -15.09
N CYS A 176 -20.39 5.94 -15.98
CA CYS A 176 -21.00 5.87 -17.30
C CYS A 176 -22.34 5.12 -17.21
N ASN A 177 -23.43 5.74 -17.65
CA ASN A 177 -24.75 5.07 -17.71
C ASN A 177 -24.87 4.06 -18.87
N GLN A 178 -23.83 3.90 -19.69
CA GLN A 178 -23.77 2.99 -20.82
C GLN A 178 -22.45 2.20 -20.83
N THR A 179 -21.58 2.40 -21.82
CA THR A 179 -20.45 1.52 -22.08
C THR A 179 -19.14 2.29 -21.93
N TRP A 180 -18.23 1.74 -21.13
CA TRP A 180 -16.85 2.23 -21.06
C TRP A 180 -16.13 1.95 -22.38
N LEU A 181 -15.40 2.94 -22.87
CA LEU A 181 -14.56 2.86 -24.06
C LEU A 181 -13.12 2.62 -23.65
N ASP A 182 -12.45 1.68 -24.30
CA ASP A 182 -11.01 1.46 -24.13
C ASP A 182 -10.23 2.60 -24.82
N SER A 183 -9.79 3.61 -24.06
CA SER A 183 -8.91 4.69 -24.54
C SER A 183 -7.48 4.54 -24.04
N ASN A 184 -6.52 5.17 -24.71
CA ASN A 184 -5.10 5.17 -24.28
C ASN A 184 -4.82 6.06 -23.05
N ASP A 185 -5.77 6.91 -22.66
CA ASP A 185 -5.56 8.04 -21.76
C ASP A 185 -6.60 8.15 -20.62
N SER A 186 -7.49 7.17 -20.50
CA SER A 186 -8.43 7.01 -19.40
C SER A 186 -9.06 5.61 -19.38
N LEU A 187 -8.92 4.89 -18.27
CA LEU A 187 -9.73 3.69 -17.99
C LEU A 187 -11.18 4.01 -17.60
N LYS A 188 -11.55 5.30 -17.56
CA LYS A 188 -12.88 5.84 -17.23
C LYS A 188 -13.42 6.70 -18.38
N CYS A 189 -13.28 6.24 -19.63
CA CYS A 189 -13.88 6.91 -20.77
C CYS A 189 -15.32 6.43 -21.00
N CYS A 190 -16.32 7.29 -20.83
CA CYS A 190 -17.72 6.96 -21.10
C CYS A 190 -18.09 7.29 -22.55
N ASN A 191 -18.85 6.43 -23.22
CA ASN A 191 -19.37 6.71 -24.57
C ASN A 191 -20.50 7.77 -24.62
N THR A 192 -20.86 8.36 -23.48
CA THR A 192 -21.87 9.41 -23.29
C THR A 192 -21.47 10.32 -22.12
N GLU A 193 -22.35 11.24 -21.72
CA GLU A 193 -22.16 12.05 -20.50
C GLU A 193 -21.94 11.18 -19.25
N CYS A 194 -20.99 11.62 -18.42
CA CYS A 194 -20.73 11.10 -17.09
C CYS A 194 -21.77 11.60 -16.08
N THR A 195 -22.20 10.75 -15.14
CA THR A 195 -23.13 11.15 -14.07
C THR A 195 -22.62 10.78 -12.69
N LEU A 196 -22.84 11.65 -11.71
CA LEU A 196 -22.45 11.41 -10.32
C LEU A 196 -23.01 10.08 -9.79
N LYS A 197 -22.13 9.29 -9.17
CA LYS A 197 -22.49 8.03 -8.52
C LYS A 197 -23.24 8.33 -7.23
N GLU A 198 -24.31 7.57 -6.96
CA GLU A 198 -24.86 7.50 -5.61
C GLU A 198 -23.81 6.91 -4.67
N LYS A 199 -23.69 7.46 -3.45
CA LYS A 199 -22.73 6.96 -2.46
C LYS A 199 -23.07 5.53 -2.07
N LEU A 200 -22.08 4.66 -1.99
CA LEU A 200 -22.23 3.27 -1.56
C LEU A 200 -21.33 2.97 -0.36
N VAL A 201 -21.89 2.27 0.63
CA VAL A 201 -21.15 1.62 1.72
C VAL A 201 -21.36 0.12 1.63
N ILE A 202 -20.28 -0.65 1.84
CA ILE A 202 -20.33 -2.12 1.84
C ILE A 202 -20.06 -2.66 3.24
N ILE A 203 -20.94 -3.54 3.71
CA ILE A 203 -20.72 -4.34 4.93
C ILE A 203 -20.28 -5.75 4.50
N ILE A 204 -19.03 -6.10 4.81
CA ILE A 204 -18.48 -7.45 4.67
C ILE A 204 -18.63 -8.15 6.02
N ILE A 205 -19.37 -9.25 6.06
CA ILE A 205 -19.65 -10.00 7.31
C ILE A 205 -19.53 -11.51 7.10
N ASP A 206 -19.08 -12.22 8.13
CA ASP A 206 -19.15 -13.67 8.15
C ASP A 206 -20.60 -14.18 8.19
N SER A 207 -20.88 -15.24 7.45
CA SER A 207 -22.19 -15.87 7.36
C SER A 207 -22.74 -16.44 8.68
N GLN A 208 -21.89 -17.00 9.55
CA GLN A 208 -22.33 -17.55 10.83
C GLN A 208 -22.61 -16.44 11.84
N ILE A 209 -21.80 -15.39 11.86
CA ILE A 209 -22.02 -14.19 12.67
C ILE A 209 -23.30 -13.48 12.21
N ASN A 210 -23.46 -13.20 10.92
CA ASN A 210 -24.65 -12.53 10.38
C ASN A 210 -25.95 -13.27 10.73
N SER A 211 -25.95 -14.61 10.73
CA SER A 211 -27.11 -15.41 11.13
C SER A 211 -27.58 -15.17 12.58
N GLN A 212 -26.69 -14.68 13.46
CA GLN A 212 -26.92 -14.48 14.89
C GLN A 212 -27.13 -13.02 15.29
N ILE A 213 -26.74 -12.06 14.45
CA ILE A 213 -26.85 -10.60 14.70
C ILE A 213 -27.57 -9.85 13.56
N ARG A 214 -28.41 -10.55 12.78
CA ARG A 214 -29.04 -9.98 11.59
C ARG A 214 -29.85 -8.70 11.87
N GLN A 215 -30.54 -8.63 13.01
CA GLN A 215 -31.39 -7.48 13.33
C GLN A 215 -30.52 -6.22 13.55
N GLU A 216 -29.41 -6.40 14.26
CA GLU A 216 -28.41 -5.37 14.52
C GLU A 216 -27.78 -4.86 13.22
N ILE A 217 -27.52 -5.74 12.23
CA ILE A 217 -26.99 -5.36 10.92
C ILE A 217 -28.01 -4.60 10.06
N GLU A 218 -29.30 -4.97 10.07
CA GLU A 218 -30.32 -4.20 9.34
C GLU A 218 -30.56 -2.82 10.00
N THR A 219 -30.50 -2.71 11.35
CA THR A 219 -30.53 -1.41 12.04
C THR A 219 -29.33 -0.54 11.67
N LEU A 220 -28.11 -1.08 11.73
CA LEU A 220 -26.88 -0.41 11.29
C LEU A 220 -26.99 0.10 9.84
N LYS A 221 -27.55 -0.72 8.95
CA LYS A 221 -27.77 -0.38 7.55
C LYS A 221 -28.73 0.81 7.39
N GLU A 222 -29.84 0.83 8.12
CA GLU A 222 -30.80 1.96 8.13
C GLU A 222 -30.15 3.25 8.66
N ASP A 223 -29.39 3.15 9.75
CA ASP A 223 -28.66 4.25 10.37
C ASP A 223 -27.61 4.86 9.42
N ILE A 224 -26.76 4.04 8.80
CA ILE A 224 -25.76 4.48 7.81
C ILE A 224 -26.44 5.16 6.61
N SER A 225 -27.50 4.54 6.09
CA SER A 225 -28.22 5.06 4.91
C SER A 225 -28.76 6.47 5.17
N LYS A 226 -29.27 6.70 6.37
CA LYS A 226 -29.80 7.98 6.83
C LYS A 226 -28.69 9.02 7.09
N ASP A 227 -27.60 8.65 7.76
CA ASP A 227 -26.58 9.60 8.22
C ASP A 227 -25.61 10.06 7.12
N LEU A 228 -25.43 9.24 6.07
CA LEU A 228 -24.56 9.54 4.92
C LEU A 228 -25.29 9.84 3.61
N LEU A 229 -26.61 9.60 3.56
CA LEU A 229 -27.42 9.59 2.33
C LEU A 229 -26.80 8.66 1.27
N ALA A 230 -26.54 7.43 1.67
CA ALA A 230 -25.83 6.42 0.89
C ALA A 230 -26.63 5.12 0.79
N ASN A 231 -26.47 4.41 -0.32
CA ASN A 231 -26.88 3.02 -0.44
C ASN A 231 -25.95 2.14 0.42
N VAL A 232 -26.51 1.08 1.03
CA VAL A 232 -25.75 0.17 1.88
C VAL A 232 -26.02 -1.27 1.47
N GLU A 233 -24.97 -1.97 1.03
CA GLU A 233 -25.02 -3.37 0.61
C GLU A 233 -24.34 -4.28 1.64
N VAL A 234 -24.96 -5.42 1.96
CA VAL A 234 -24.43 -6.40 2.92
C VAL A 234 -24.03 -7.68 2.19
N TYR A 235 -22.75 -8.05 2.26
CA TYR A 235 -22.22 -9.28 1.70
C TYR A 235 -21.83 -10.25 2.82
N SER A 236 -22.61 -11.32 2.91
CA SER A 236 -22.53 -12.33 3.97
C SER A 236 -22.07 -13.67 3.40
N LYS A 237 -20.83 -14.06 3.66
CA LYS A 237 -20.18 -15.29 3.15
C LYS A 237 -19.25 -15.88 4.21
N ASP A 238 -18.76 -17.11 3.99
CA ASP A 238 -17.56 -17.59 4.65
C ASP A 238 -16.33 -17.12 3.87
N TRP A 239 -15.76 -15.97 4.27
CA TRP A 239 -14.67 -15.31 3.54
C TRP A 239 -13.33 -15.98 3.83
N LYS A 240 -12.61 -16.40 2.78
CA LYS A 240 -11.31 -17.09 2.89
C LYS A 240 -10.19 -16.49 2.05
N ASN A 241 -10.53 -15.65 1.07
CA ASN A 241 -9.60 -15.15 0.06
C ASN A 241 -9.65 -13.61 0.05
N ILE A 242 -8.49 -12.97 0.21
CA ILE A 242 -8.40 -11.50 0.26
C ILE A 242 -8.57 -10.86 -1.11
N GLN A 243 -8.16 -11.55 -2.18
CA GLN A 243 -8.33 -11.10 -3.55
C GLN A 243 -9.82 -11.03 -3.92
N GLU A 244 -10.66 -11.99 -3.50
CA GLU A 244 -12.12 -11.96 -3.70
C GLU A 244 -12.76 -10.72 -3.08
N ILE A 245 -12.30 -10.31 -1.89
CA ILE A 245 -12.77 -9.11 -1.21
C ILE A 245 -12.26 -7.85 -1.94
N ARG A 246 -10.97 -7.78 -2.28
CA ARG A 246 -10.39 -6.63 -2.99
C ARG A 246 -11.06 -6.42 -4.36
N GLU A 247 -11.27 -7.47 -5.15
CA GLU A 247 -11.93 -7.37 -6.46
C GLU A 247 -13.39 -6.91 -6.36
N LEU A 248 -14.13 -7.35 -5.33
CA LEU A 248 -15.46 -6.83 -5.04
C LEU A 248 -15.42 -5.32 -4.75
N LEU A 249 -14.52 -4.89 -3.86
CA LEU A 249 -14.38 -3.48 -3.48
C LEU A 249 -13.90 -2.63 -4.67
N LYS A 250 -12.88 -3.06 -5.42
CA LYS A 250 -12.34 -2.40 -6.63
C LYS A 250 -13.42 -2.23 -7.69
N THR A 251 -14.20 -3.28 -7.98
CA THR A 251 -15.35 -3.21 -8.90
C THR A 251 -16.36 -2.17 -8.44
N LYS A 252 -16.74 -2.18 -7.15
CA LYS A 252 -17.74 -1.27 -6.59
C LYS A 252 -17.27 0.18 -6.49
N TYR A 253 -15.97 0.39 -6.29
CA TYR A 253 -15.34 1.71 -6.36
C TYR A 253 -15.37 2.27 -7.79
N LEU A 254 -14.86 1.49 -8.76
CA LEU A 254 -14.82 1.89 -10.17
C LEU A 254 -16.21 2.21 -10.73
N TYR A 255 -17.24 1.42 -10.40
CA TYR A 255 -18.54 1.49 -11.09
C TYR A 255 -19.74 1.95 -10.23
N ASN A 256 -19.69 1.87 -8.89
CA ASN A 256 -20.88 2.01 -8.02
C ASN A 256 -20.75 3.01 -6.85
N GLY A 257 -19.69 3.81 -6.80
CA GLY A 257 -19.63 4.96 -5.87
C GLY A 257 -19.28 4.56 -4.44
N LEU A 258 -18.56 3.45 -4.29
CA LEU A 258 -18.05 3.00 -2.99
C LEU A 258 -17.21 4.09 -2.34
N ILE A 259 -17.66 4.59 -1.20
CA ILE A 259 -16.91 5.53 -0.36
C ILE A 259 -16.20 4.82 0.80
N GLY A 260 -16.64 3.61 1.15
CA GLY A 260 -16.10 2.89 2.29
C GLY A 260 -16.71 1.52 2.58
N ALA A 261 -16.02 0.77 3.42
CA ALA A 261 -16.43 -0.57 3.85
C ALA A 261 -16.37 -0.76 5.38
N ILE A 262 -17.18 -1.69 5.88
CA ILE A 262 -17.18 -2.13 7.29
C ILE A 262 -16.99 -3.64 7.31
N PHE A 263 -15.96 -4.11 8.01
CA PHE A 263 -15.62 -5.53 8.13
C PHE A 263 -16.05 -6.03 9.51
N ILE A 264 -17.00 -6.97 9.57
CA ILE A 264 -17.61 -7.45 10.82
C ILE A 264 -17.26 -8.92 11.05
N GLY A 265 -16.61 -9.18 12.18
CA GLY A 265 -16.12 -10.50 12.55
C GLY A 265 -14.73 -10.83 11.98
N ASP A 266 -14.47 -12.12 11.76
CA ASP A 266 -13.15 -12.64 11.36
C ASP A 266 -12.96 -12.62 9.83
N ILE A 267 -13.04 -11.42 9.25
CA ILE A 267 -12.76 -11.19 7.83
C ILE A 267 -11.25 -11.28 7.59
N PRO A 268 -10.75 -12.06 6.60
CA PRO A 268 -9.32 -12.19 6.34
C PRO A 268 -8.67 -10.84 5.99
N THR A 269 -7.35 -10.78 6.14
CA THR A 269 -6.56 -9.55 6.01
C THR A 269 -5.28 -9.83 5.23
N ALA A 270 -4.71 -8.80 4.60
CA ALA A 270 -3.41 -8.90 3.96
C ALA A 270 -2.30 -8.84 5.02
N TYR A 271 -1.16 -9.41 4.68
CA TYR A 271 0.05 -9.33 5.49
C TYR A 271 1.16 -8.65 4.69
N PHE A 272 1.96 -7.85 5.37
CA PHE A 272 3.05 -7.07 4.80
C PHE A 272 4.32 -7.36 5.57
N GLU A 273 5.42 -7.64 4.88
CA GLU A 273 6.70 -7.89 5.52
C GLU A 273 7.74 -6.82 5.19
N TYR A 274 8.70 -6.62 6.09
CA TYR A 274 9.82 -5.71 5.87
C TYR A 274 11.11 -6.50 5.98
N GLN A 275 11.93 -6.43 4.94
CA GLN A 275 13.23 -7.09 4.79
C GLN A 275 13.17 -8.57 5.19
N ASN A 276 12.10 -9.28 4.82
CA ASN A 276 11.85 -10.68 5.16
C ASN A 276 11.94 -11.00 6.66
N THR A 277 11.56 -10.05 7.53
CA THR A 277 11.69 -10.18 9.00
C THR A 277 10.46 -9.74 9.82
N TYR A 278 9.78 -8.65 9.44
CA TYR A 278 8.70 -8.07 10.26
C TYR A 278 7.32 -8.11 9.59
N VAL A 279 6.60 -9.22 9.79
CA VAL A 279 5.25 -9.44 9.25
C VAL A 279 4.19 -8.63 10.03
N THR A 280 3.34 -7.91 9.30
CA THR A 280 2.31 -7.00 9.81
C THR A 280 0.98 -7.26 9.11
N ALA A 281 -0.09 -7.55 9.86
CA ALA A 281 -1.44 -7.60 9.31
C ALA A 281 -1.96 -6.19 8.99
N SER A 282 -2.51 -5.96 7.80
CA SER A 282 -3.10 -4.67 7.42
C SER A 282 -4.30 -4.80 6.47
N ASP A 283 -5.25 -3.87 6.66
CA ASP A 283 -6.41 -3.72 5.79
C ASP A 283 -6.20 -2.64 4.71
N TRP A 284 -4.99 -2.08 4.60
CA TRP A 284 -4.61 -1.14 3.52
C TRP A 284 -4.88 -1.73 2.13
N TYR A 285 -4.69 -3.04 1.97
CA TYR A 285 -5.03 -3.84 0.78
C TYR A 285 -6.52 -3.81 0.39
N PHE A 286 -7.38 -3.17 1.18
CA PHE A 286 -8.80 -2.96 0.88
C PHE A 286 -9.18 -1.47 0.80
N GLN A 287 -8.26 -0.55 1.10
CA GLN A 287 -8.48 0.90 1.13
C GLN A 287 -7.95 1.60 -0.11
N ASP A 288 -6.76 1.21 -0.55
CA ASP A 288 -6.17 1.49 -1.87
C ASP A 288 -6.77 0.50 -2.87
N LEU A 289 -7.39 0.97 -3.95
CA LEU A 289 -8.10 0.18 -4.95
C LEU A 289 -7.74 0.58 -6.39
N ASP A 290 -7.18 1.77 -6.62
CA ASP A 290 -6.65 2.20 -7.92
C ASP A 290 -5.15 1.86 -8.13
N GLY A 291 -4.40 1.61 -7.05
CA GLY A 291 -3.04 1.08 -7.09
C GLY A 291 -2.98 -0.43 -7.31
N ASP A 292 -2.08 -0.86 -8.20
CA ASP A 292 -1.69 -2.27 -8.37
C ASP A 292 -0.28 -2.54 -7.77
N SER A 293 0.14 -1.72 -6.79
CA SER A 293 1.47 -1.68 -6.19
C SER A 293 1.76 -2.80 -5.16
N TYR A 294 0.92 -3.84 -5.10
CA TYR A 294 1.05 -4.95 -4.15
C TYR A 294 1.97 -6.03 -4.73
N ILE A 295 3.26 -5.88 -4.45
CA ILE A 295 4.30 -6.81 -4.89
C ILE A 295 4.50 -7.88 -3.81
N ASP A 296 4.54 -9.12 -4.28
CA ASP A 296 4.91 -10.36 -3.56
C ASP A 296 5.97 -11.01 -4.47
N SER A 297 7.24 -10.73 -4.18
CA SER A 297 8.38 -10.99 -5.05
C SER A 297 8.93 -12.41 -4.90
N ASP A 298 8.71 -13.07 -3.77
CA ASP A 298 9.14 -14.45 -3.52
C ASP A 298 7.98 -15.48 -3.54
N GLY A 299 6.73 -15.01 -3.54
CA GLY A 299 5.52 -15.82 -3.72
C GLY A 299 5.02 -16.47 -2.43
N ASP A 300 5.41 -15.96 -1.25
CA ASP A 300 5.00 -16.52 0.04
C ASP A 300 3.63 -16.03 0.54
N GLY A 301 3.05 -15.02 -0.13
CA GLY A 301 1.76 -14.42 0.20
C GLY A 301 1.83 -13.22 1.15
N LEU A 302 3.03 -12.72 1.44
CA LEU A 302 3.28 -11.48 2.17
C LEU A 302 3.70 -10.38 1.19
N PHE A 303 3.14 -9.18 1.32
CA PHE A 303 3.49 -8.07 0.43
C PHE A 303 4.72 -7.30 0.94
N GLU A 304 5.66 -6.97 0.05
CA GLU A 304 6.86 -6.21 0.43
C GLU A 304 6.51 -4.80 0.90
N ARG A 305 6.67 -4.55 2.20
CA ARG A 305 6.35 -3.28 2.85
C ARG A 305 7.29 -2.16 2.41
N GLU A 306 8.46 -2.45 1.84
CA GLU A 306 9.42 -1.48 1.28
C GLU A 306 8.77 -0.53 0.27
N PHE A 307 7.89 -1.04 -0.60
CA PHE A 307 7.17 -0.21 -1.57
C PHE A 307 6.13 0.72 -0.90
N PHE A 308 5.82 0.48 0.37
CA PHE A 308 4.88 1.22 1.21
C PHE A 308 5.58 2.01 2.34
N ILE A 309 6.92 2.08 2.37
CA ILE A 309 7.68 2.82 3.40
C ILE A 309 8.49 3.94 2.78
N GLY A 310 8.18 5.16 3.23
CA GLY A 310 9.11 6.28 3.19
C GLY A 310 8.75 7.32 2.14
N TRP A 311 7.85 8.23 2.51
CA TRP A 311 7.47 9.43 1.74
C TRP A 311 6.77 9.17 0.40
N THR A 312 6.80 7.92 -0.09
CA THR A 312 5.86 7.32 -1.03
C THR A 312 4.43 7.43 -0.48
N ASP A 313 3.65 8.34 -1.05
CA ASP A 313 2.19 8.43 -0.95
C ASP A 313 1.53 8.40 0.46
N LYS A 314 1.51 9.58 1.12
CA LYS A 314 0.92 9.79 2.46
C LYS A 314 -0.62 9.72 2.56
N THR A 315 -1.30 8.89 1.76
CA THR A 315 -2.38 7.96 2.18
C THR A 315 -3.06 7.44 0.93
N MET A 316 -2.64 6.25 0.49
CA MET A 316 -3.30 5.44 -0.53
C MET A 316 -4.63 4.91 0.03
N ARG A 317 -5.66 5.75 0.06
CA ARG A 317 -7.00 5.39 0.52
C ARG A 317 -8.04 5.97 -0.43
N ASP A 318 -8.44 5.19 -1.43
CA ASP A 318 -9.63 5.46 -2.24
C ASP A 318 -10.89 5.42 -1.39
N ILE A 319 -10.93 4.50 -0.43
CA ILE A 319 -12.08 4.30 0.46
C ILE A 319 -11.64 4.23 1.92
N TRP A 320 -12.53 4.62 2.83
CA TRP A 320 -12.32 4.36 4.27
C TRP A 320 -12.71 2.92 4.64
N LEU A 321 -12.15 2.41 5.73
CA LEU A 321 -12.50 1.09 6.24
C LEU A 321 -12.49 1.04 7.76
N GLY A 322 -13.55 0.48 8.36
CA GLY A 322 -13.62 0.18 9.78
C GLY A 322 -13.74 -1.32 10.05
N ARG A 323 -13.08 -1.82 11.10
CA ARG A 323 -13.11 -3.23 11.50
C ARG A 323 -13.79 -3.44 12.85
N ILE A 324 -14.79 -4.30 12.89
CA ILE A 324 -15.60 -4.63 14.06
C ILE A 324 -15.44 -6.13 14.34
N LYS A 325 -14.28 -6.52 14.89
CA LYS A 325 -13.95 -7.89 15.27
C LYS A 325 -13.91 -8.01 16.80
N PRO A 326 -14.77 -8.82 17.44
CA PRO A 326 -14.68 -9.01 18.90
C PRO A 326 -13.33 -9.67 19.27
N PRO A 327 -12.74 -9.33 20.43
CA PRO A 327 -11.44 -9.84 20.86
C PRO A 327 -11.45 -11.33 21.27
N VAL A 328 -12.64 -11.94 21.31
CA VAL A 328 -12.89 -13.34 21.63
C VAL A 328 -13.97 -13.92 20.71
N SER A 329 -13.87 -15.23 20.45
CA SER A 329 -14.77 -15.96 19.55
C SER A 329 -15.99 -16.56 20.27
N GLY A 330 -16.91 -17.12 19.51
CA GLY A 330 -18.07 -17.85 20.04
C GLY A 330 -19.12 -16.94 20.69
N ALA A 331 -19.88 -17.49 21.66
CA ALA A 331 -21.05 -16.83 22.23
C ALA A 331 -20.71 -15.48 22.93
N GLU A 332 -19.56 -15.36 23.60
CA GLU A 332 -19.13 -14.09 24.19
C GLU A 332 -18.91 -13.04 23.09
N GLY A 333 -18.19 -13.38 22.01
CA GLY A 333 -17.98 -12.49 20.88
C GLY A 333 -19.27 -12.02 20.19
N ILE A 334 -20.27 -12.90 20.08
CA ILE A 334 -21.60 -12.56 19.55
C ILE A 334 -22.33 -11.56 20.45
N GLU A 335 -22.33 -11.74 21.77
CA GLU A 335 -22.98 -10.80 22.69
C GLU A 335 -22.24 -9.45 22.74
N LEU A 336 -20.90 -9.44 22.63
CA LEU A 336 -20.11 -8.22 22.48
C LEU A 336 -20.49 -7.45 21.20
N LEU A 337 -20.72 -8.15 20.07
CA LEU A 337 -21.18 -7.52 18.82
C LEU A 337 -22.58 -6.91 18.96
N LYS A 338 -23.54 -7.62 19.57
CA LYS A 338 -24.91 -7.09 19.78
C LYS A 338 -24.91 -5.85 20.68
N ASP A 339 -24.15 -5.91 21.78
CA ASP A 339 -24.01 -4.80 22.72
C ASP A 339 -23.33 -3.59 22.05
N TYR A 340 -22.35 -3.83 21.16
CA TYR A 340 -21.72 -2.79 20.35
C TYR A 340 -22.72 -2.09 19.42
N PHE A 341 -23.43 -2.81 18.55
CA PHE A 341 -24.38 -2.20 17.61
C PHE A 341 -25.55 -1.51 18.32
N LYS A 342 -25.95 -2.01 19.49
CA LYS A 342 -26.91 -1.33 20.36
C LYS A 342 -26.36 0.00 20.90
N ARG A 343 -25.07 0.11 21.23
CA ARG A 343 -24.44 1.39 21.63
C ARG A 343 -24.34 2.36 20.47
N ASP A 344 -23.94 1.87 19.29
CA ASP A 344 -23.86 2.66 18.06
C ASP A 344 -25.20 3.33 17.74
N HIS A 345 -26.27 2.53 17.61
CA HIS A 345 -27.63 3.02 17.40
C HIS A 345 -28.09 3.97 18.52
N ALA A 346 -27.80 3.64 19.79
CA ALA A 346 -28.15 4.51 20.92
C ALA A 346 -27.45 5.88 20.83
N TYR A 347 -26.20 5.95 20.33
CA TYR A 347 -25.50 7.20 20.14
C TYR A 347 -26.11 8.03 19.00
N ARG A 348 -26.37 7.41 17.84
CA ARG A 348 -27.02 8.07 16.69
C ARG A 348 -28.42 8.62 17.01
N THR A 349 -29.16 7.93 17.88
CA THR A 349 -30.48 8.36 18.34
C THR A 349 -30.44 9.32 19.55
N GLY A 350 -29.26 9.67 20.06
CA GLY A 350 -29.09 10.55 21.22
C GLY A 350 -29.46 9.93 22.58
N ASN A 351 -29.68 8.60 22.62
CA ASN A 351 -29.92 7.82 23.84
C ASN A 351 -28.63 7.46 24.60
N LEU A 352 -27.47 7.55 23.94
CA LEU A 352 -26.14 7.47 24.55
C LEU A 352 -25.41 8.79 24.26
N THR A 353 -25.03 9.49 25.32
CA THR A 353 -24.29 10.76 25.26
C THR A 353 -23.02 10.68 26.10
N PHE A 354 -22.06 11.55 25.79
CA PHE A 354 -20.79 11.66 26.49
C PHE A 354 -20.50 13.10 26.88
N ASP A 355 -19.74 13.29 27.97
CA ASP A 355 -19.23 14.61 28.35
C ASP A 355 -18.26 15.13 27.29
N ARG A 356 -18.34 16.44 26.97
CA ARG A 356 -17.44 17.12 26.03
C ARG A 356 -16.08 17.37 26.69
N LYS A 357 -15.31 16.29 26.87
CA LYS A 357 -14.04 16.25 27.59
C LYS A 357 -13.06 15.28 26.95
N MET A 358 -11.80 15.70 26.88
CA MET A 358 -10.69 14.83 26.53
C MET A 358 -10.06 14.16 27.76
N LEU A 359 -9.52 12.96 27.59
CA LEU A 359 -8.45 12.41 28.43
C LEU A 359 -7.13 12.34 27.65
N HIS A 360 -6.07 12.96 28.15
CA HIS A 360 -4.71 12.89 27.60
C HIS A 360 -3.77 12.08 28.51
N PHE A 361 -3.12 11.05 27.97
CA PHE A 361 -2.09 10.28 28.68
C PHE A 361 -0.84 10.07 27.82
N GLY A 362 0.12 10.98 27.96
CA GLY A 362 1.47 10.87 27.39
C GLY A 362 2.42 10.10 28.31
N SER A 363 2.31 8.77 28.34
CA SER A 363 3.16 7.92 29.20
C SER A 363 4.63 7.92 28.75
N ILE A 364 4.90 8.07 27.45
CA ILE A 364 6.26 8.13 26.91
C ILE A 364 6.98 9.40 27.36
N GLU A 365 6.28 10.51 27.26
CA GLU A 365 6.72 11.84 27.62
C GLU A 365 7.08 11.85 29.11
N ILE A 366 6.19 11.34 29.97
CA ILE A 366 6.41 11.27 31.43
C ILE A 366 7.50 10.26 31.81
N ASN A 367 7.48 9.04 31.27
CA ASN A 367 8.27 7.93 31.82
C ASN A 367 9.61 7.71 31.11
N GLN A 368 9.67 7.94 29.79
CA GLN A 368 10.88 7.80 28.98
C GLN A 368 11.63 9.13 28.85
N THR A 369 10.95 10.21 28.44
CA THR A 369 11.61 11.52 28.26
C THR A 369 11.76 12.30 29.58
N LYS A 370 10.99 11.92 30.61
CA LYS A 370 11.07 12.45 31.99
C LYS A 370 10.79 13.95 32.09
N ILE A 371 9.83 14.45 31.31
CA ILE A 371 9.37 15.83 31.43
C ILE A 371 8.83 16.14 32.82
N THR A 372 8.92 17.40 33.20
CA THR A 372 8.27 17.93 34.40
C THR A 372 6.77 18.12 34.18
N LEU A 373 6.03 18.25 35.29
CA LEU A 373 4.60 18.60 35.25
C LEU A 373 4.35 19.94 34.53
N GLU A 374 5.26 20.91 34.68
CA GLU A 374 5.13 22.22 34.01
C GLU A 374 5.25 22.10 32.49
N GLU A 375 6.17 21.27 32.00
CA GLU A 375 6.32 20.98 30.56
C GLU A 375 5.13 20.19 30.02
N TYR A 376 4.65 19.19 30.76
CA TYR A 376 3.46 18.43 30.36
C TYR A 376 2.20 19.30 30.29
N LEU A 377 2.04 20.23 31.24
CA LEU A 377 0.94 21.18 31.23
C LEU A 377 1.02 22.17 30.05
N LYS A 378 2.21 22.52 29.55
CA LYS A 378 2.34 23.32 28.32
C LYS A 378 1.77 22.57 27.12
N LEU A 379 2.13 21.29 26.95
CA LEU A 379 1.58 20.43 25.89
C LEU A 379 0.05 20.30 26.00
N VAL A 380 -0.46 19.99 27.21
CA VAL A 380 -1.91 19.89 27.47
C VAL A 380 -2.64 21.21 27.16
N ASN A 381 -2.01 22.36 27.41
CA ASN A 381 -2.61 23.67 27.16
C ASN A 381 -2.72 24.03 25.66
N GLU A 382 -1.95 23.38 24.78
CA GLU A 382 -2.01 23.61 23.33
C GLU A 382 -3.09 22.77 22.62
N ILE A 383 -3.56 21.68 23.25
CA ILE A 383 -4.54 20.73 22.69
C ILE A 383 -5.82 21.41 22.13
N PRO A 384 -6.46 22.39 22.81
CA PRO A 384 -7.65 23.07 22.28
C PRO A 384 -7.36 23.82 20.97
N ALA A 385 -6.17 24.40 20.82
CA ALA A 385 -5.79 25.16 19.63
C ALA A 385 -5.53 24.25 18.42
N TYR A 386 -4.96 23.06 18.63
CA TYR A 386 -4.75 22.08 17.56
C TYR A 386 -6.02 21.33 17.17
N THR A 387 -6.84 20.89 18.13
CA THR A 387 -8.07 20.09 17.87
C THR A 387 -9.29 20.92 17.49
N GLY A 388 -9.44 22.13 18.04
CA GLY A 388 -10.67 22.93 17.94
C GLY A 388 -11.89 22.34 18.65
N PHE A 389 -11.77 21.18 19.32
CA PHE A 389 -12.89 20.46 19.94
C PHE A 389 -13.39 21.11 21.24
N TYR A 390 -12.52 21.86 21.91
CA TYR A 390 -12.69 22.38 23.27
C TYR A 390 -12.47 23.89 23.32
N GLU A 391 -13.15 24.55 24.25
CA GLU A 391 -13.12 26.01 24.42
C GLU A 391 -12.05 26.44 25.42
N SER A 392 -11.74 25.61 26.42
CA SER A 392 -10.66 25.80 27.38
C SER A 392 -9.97 24.48 27.75
N THR A 393 -8.89 24.60 28.51
CA THR A 393 -8.12 23.48 29.04
C THR A 393 -8.81 22.77 30.21
N ASP A 394 -9.85 23.36 30.80
CA ASP A 394 -10.70 22.74 31.84
C ASP A 394 -11.48 21.51 31.33
N GLN A 395 -11.60 21.40 30.01
CA GLN A 395 -12.18 20.24 29.32
C GLN A 395 -11.17 19.12 29.05
N ILE A 396 -9.88 19.32 29.38
CA ILE A 396 -8.81 18.36 29.15
C ILE A 396 -8.38 17.74 30.49
N ASP A 397 -8.96 16.58 30.80
CA ASP A 397 -8.40 15.73 31.85
C ASP A 397 -7.05 15.17 31.37
N TYR A 398 -6.06 15.13 32.26
CA TYR A 398 -4.76 14.50 31.97
C TYR A 398 -4.34 13.52 33.07
N ILE A 399 -3.38 12.66 32.76
CA ILE A 399 -2.68 11.82 33.75
C ILE A 399 -1.22 12.28 33.82
N TYR A 400 -0.76 12.66 35.01
CA TYR A 400 0.64 12.89 35.31
C TYR A 400 0.93 12.38 36.72
N ASN A 401 1.84 11.41 36.84
CA ASN A 401 2.35 10.92 38.11
C ASN A 401 3.72 10.27 37.89
N SER A 402 4.68 10.50 38.78
CA SER A 402 6.01 9.89 38.71
C SER A 402 6.10 8.54 39.42
N ASP A 403 5.12 8.19 40.26
CA ASP A 403 4.95 6.84 40.79
C ASP A 403 4.16 5.99 39.79
N LEU A 404 4.78 4.96 39.22
CA LEU A 404 4.17 4.14 38.17
C LEU A 404 2.96 3.33 38.67
N ALA A 405 2.91 2.95 39.94
CA ALA A 405 1.78 2.19 40.49
C ALA A 405 0.55 3.10 40.67
N GLN A 406 0.75 4.33 41.14
CA GLN A 406 -0.31 5.33 41.18
C GLN A 406 -0.68 5.81 39.76
N GLN A 407 0.28 5.98 38.85
CA GLN A 407 0.01 6.30 37.43
C GLN A 407 -0.87 5.23 36.76
N LYS A 408 -0.57 3.94 36.96
CA LYS A 408 -1.40 2.81 36.50
C LYS A 408 -2.82 2.88 37.08
N LYS A 409 -2.94 3.15 38.37
CA LYS A 409 -4.24 3.28 39.05
C LYS A 409 -5.04 4.47 38.53
N ASP A 410 -4.41 5.63 38.35
CA ASP A 410 -5.02 6.85 37.81
C ASP A 410 -5.53 6.58 36.38
N TYR A 411 -4.72 5.89 35.56
CA TYR A 411 -5.10 5.48 34.22
C TYR A 411 -6.34 4.58 34.20
N LEU A 412 -6.29 3.42 34.87
CA LEU A 412 -7.42 2.46 34.91
C LEU A 412 -8.68 3.07 35.52
N THR A 413 -8.55 3.93 36.54
CA THR A 413 -9.71 4.58 37.17
C THR A 413 -10.38 5.57 36.21
N LYS A 414 -9.59 6.40 35.51
CA LYS A 414 -10.13 7.44 34.64
C LYS A 414 -10.86 6.88 33.42
N LEU A 415 -10.46 5.73 32.86
CA LEU A 415 -11.10 5.16 31.66
C LEU A 415 -12.63 4.95 31.79
N SER A 416 -13.14 4.79 33.02
CA SER A 416 -14.56 4.65 33.29
C SER A 416 -15.37 5.97 33.23
N ASN A 417 -14.71 7.12 33.35
CA ASN A 417 -15.33 8.44 33.22
C ASN A 417 -15.82 8.66 31.79
N SER A 418 -16.82 9.52 31.61
CA SER A 418 -17.26 9.90 30.27
C SER A 418 -16.26 10.86 29.64
N TYR A 419 -15.79 10.50 28.46
CA TYR A 419 -15.04 11.38 27.56
C TYR A 419 -15.66 11.33 26.17
N ASP A 420 -15.46 12.37 25.36
CA ASP A 420 -15.69 12.24 23.93
C ASP A 420 -14.41 11.72 23.26
N PHE A 421 -13.24 12.25 23.61
CA PHE A 421 -11.96 11.83 23.05
C PHE A 421 -10.97 11.33 24.11
N ILE A 422 -10.24 10.26 23.81
CA ILE A 422 -9.10 9.80 24.63
C ILE A 422 -7.86 9.64 23.74
N PHE A 423 -6.73 10.21 24.15
CA PHE A 423 -5.43 9.98 23.53
C PHE A 423 -4.47 9.32 24.52
N VAL A 424 -3.86 8.21 24.11
CA VAL A 424 -2.85 7.48 24.88
C VAL A 424 -1.60 7.26 24.05
N ASN A 425 -0.46 7.79 24.49
CA ASN A 425 0.88 7.53 23.95
C ASN A 425 1.67 6.68 24.96
N ILE A 426 1.92 5.41 24.63
CA ILE A 426 2.54 4.44 25.55
C ILE A 426 3.12 3.26 24.78
N HIS A 427 4.17 2.62 25.31
CA HIS A 427 4.69 1.36 24.73
C HIS A 427 3.70 0.22 24.95
N GLY A 428 3.74 -0.81 24.13
CA GLY A 428 2.81 -1.93 24.25
C GLY A 428 3.08 -3.11 23.33
N SER A 429 2.20 -4.10 23.45
CA SER A 429 2.13 -5.31 22.64
C SER A 429 0.72 -5.49 22.08
N SER A 430 0.39 -6.67 21.53
CA SER A 430 -1.00 -6.96 21.17
C SER A 430 -1.95 -7.05 22.37
N THR A 431 -1.47 -7.34 23.58
CA THR A 431 -2.30 -7.62 24.76
C THR A 431 -1.96 -6.80 26.00
N THR A 432 -0.94 -5.93 25.93
CA THR A 432 -0.47 -5.12 27.08
C THR A 432 -0.03 -3.71 26.68
N GLN A 433 0.07 -2.82 27.66
CA GLN A 433 0.76 -1.54 27.58
C GLN A 433 1.74 -1.36 28.75
N TRP A 434 2.93 -0.81 28.49
CA TRP A 434 4.03 -0.72 29.45
C TRP A 434 4.26 0.72 29.93
N LEU A 435 4.00 0.96 31.21
CA LEU A 435 4.31 2.22 31.89
C LEU A 435 5.80 2.24 32.31
N GLY A 436 6.37 1.07 32.58
CA GLY A 436 7.80 0.88 32.82
C GLY A 436 8.18 -0.60 32.88
N ALA A 437 9.46 -0.91 33.10
CA ALA A 437 10.02 -2.26 32.96
C ALA A 437 9.33 -3.37 33.77
N ASN A 438 8.66 -3.03 34.89
CA ASN A 438 7.91 -3.97 35.74
C ASN A 438 6.48 -3.46 36.04
N THR A 439 5.96 -2.51 35.25
CA THR A 439 4.62 -1.94 35.47
C THR A 439 3.90 -1.83 34.14
N GLU A 440 2.89 -2.67 33.98
CA GLU A 440 2.11 -2.81 32.74
C GLU A 440 0.62 -2.83 33.04
N VAL A 441 -0.20 -2.56 32.02
CA VAL A 441 -1.65 -2.76 32.02
C VAL A 441 -1.97 -3.89 31.06
N GLY A 442 -2.66 -4.91 31.57
CA GLY A 442 -3.17 -6.04 30.76
C GLY A 442 -4.51 -5.75 30.10
N TYR A 443 -4.84 -6.52 29.07
CA TYR A 443 -6.16 -6.47 28.42
C TYR A 443 -7.33 -6.79 29.37
N ASP A 444 -7.08 -7.61 30.39
CA ASP A 444 -8.04 -8.00 31.43
C ASP A 444 -8.34 -6.82 32.37
N GLU A 445 -7.32 -6.01 32.68
CA GLU A 445 -7.48 -4.77 33.44
C GLU A 445 -8.25 -3.71 32.63
N ILE A 446 -8.03 -3.61 31.31
CA ILE A 446 -8.88 -2.80 30.42
C ILE A 446 -10.32 -3.29 30.43
N LYS A 447 -10.55 -4.60 30.31
CA LYS A 447 -11.89 -5.21 30.37
C LYS A 447 -12.63 -4.89 31.67
N LEU A 448 -11.89 -4.73 32.77
CA LEU A 448 -12.43 -4.30 34.07
C LEU A 448 -12.59 -2.77 34.20
N ALA A 449 -11.73 -1.98 33.56
CA ALA A 449 -11.77 -0.51 33.56
C ALA A 449 -12.93 0.06 32.71
N LYS A 450 -13.38 -0.67 31.69
CA LYS A 450 -14.54 -0.35 30.83
C LYS A 450 -14.46 1.04 30.18
N PRO A 451 -13.57 1.24 29.19
CA PRO A 451 -13.40 2.53 28.51
C PRO A 451 -14.71 3.14 28.01
N ASN A 452 -14.88 4.44 28.27
CA ASN A 452 -16.14 5.17 28.10
C ASN A 452 -15.91 6.46 27.28
N SER A 453 -15.67 6.26 25.98
CA SER A 453 -15.34 7.32 25.01
C SER A 453 -16.27 7.32 23.79
N ILE A 454 -16.33 8.41 23.02
CA ILE A 454 -16.81 8.30 21.63
C ILE A 454 -15.66 7.76 20.78
N PHE A 455 -14.51 8.43 20.83
CA PHE A 455 -13.33 8.12 20.03
C PHE A 455 -12.09 7.96 20.90
N SER A 456 -11.17 7.08 20.52
CA SER A 456 -9.91 6.88 21.24
C SER A 456 -8.75 6.56 20.31
N VAL A 457 -7.60 7.18 20.53
CA VAL A 457 -6.37 6.98 19.75
C VAL A 457 -5.34 6.33 20.66
N LEU A 458 -4.94 5.11 20.31
CA LEU A 458 -3.89 4.34 20.99
C LEU A 458 -2.60 4.44 20.17
N ALA A 459 -1.81 5.48 20.44
CA ALA A 459 -0.45 5.63 19.94
C ALA A 459 0.47 4.65 20.70
N SER A 460 0.36 3.38 20.33
CA SER A 460 1.10 2.28 20.93
C SER A 460 1.46 1.23 19.89
N CYS A 461 2.48 0.41 20.20
CA CYS A 461 2.91 -0.69 19.36
C CYS A 461 1.92 -1.86 19.45
N SER A 462 1.47 -2.35 18.30
CA SER A 462 0.69 -3.59 18.12
C SER A 462 -0.64 -3.70 18.89
N ASN A 463 -1.10 -2.70 19.65
CA ASN A 463 -2.38 -2.71 20.37
C ASN A 463 -3.59 -2.99 19.45
N GLY A 464 -3.47 -2.65 18.15
CA GLY A 464 -4.43 -2.93 17.09
C GLY A 464 -4.17 -4.23 16.32
N LYS A 465 -3.35 -5.16 16.82
CA LYS A 465 -3.07 -6.44 16.14
C LYS A 465 -4.24 -7.42 16.30
N PHE A 466 -5.33 -7.13 15.57
CA PHE A 466 -6.62 -7.84 15.59
C PHE A 466 -6.58 -9.31 15.10
N THR A 467 -5.42 -9.79 14.65
CA THR A 467 -5.17 -11.21 14.39
C THR A 467 -5.02 -12.02 15.69
N ASP A 468 -4.63 -11.36 16.78
CA ASP A 468 -4.38 -12.01 18.07
C ASP A 468 -5.65 -12.06 18.91
N GLU A 469 -5.86 -13.17 19.63
CA GLU A 469 -6.90 -13.22 20.67
C GLU A 469 -6.61 -12.20 21.77
N ASN A 470 -7.67 -11.64 22.35
CA ASN A 470 -7.58 -10.63 23.41
C ASN A 470 -6.83 -9.34 23.01
N TYR A 471 -6.75 -9.01 21.72
CA TYR A 471 -6.07 -7.81 21.26
C TYR A 471 -6.60 -6.53 21.96
N PHE A 472 -5.68 -5.66 22.34
CA PHE A 472 -5.91 -4.62 23.34
C PHE A 472 -6.98 -3.59 22.92
N ALA A 473 -6.94 -3.14 21.66
CA ALA A 473 -7.93 -2.23 21.10
C ALA A 473 -9.34 -2.84 21.01
N GLY A 474 -9.45 -4.17 20.90
CA GLY A 474 -10.74 -4.88 20.94
C GLY A 474 -11.38 -4.76 22.32
N TRP A 475 -10.62 -4.97 23.39
CA TRP A 475 -11.16 -4.79 24.74
C TRP A 475 -11.48 -3.33 25.08
N TRP A 476 -10.80 -2.35 24.46
CA TRP A 476 -11.25 -0.95 24.48
C TRP A 476 -12.64 -0.77 23.87
N LEU A 477 -12.84 -1.21 22.63
CA LEU A 477 -14.10 -1.06 21.89
C LEU A 477 -15.29 -1.78 22.57
N PHE A 478 -15.05 -2.98 23.11
CA PHE A 478 -16.11 -3.90 23.49
C PHE A 478 -16.44 -3.97 25.00
N SER A 479 -15.54 -3.61 25.92
CA SER A 479 -15.78 -3.83 27.36
C SER A 479 -16.59 -2.74 28.07
N GLY A 480 -16.64 -1.53 27.49
CA GLY A 480 -17.30 -0.36 28.07
C GLY A 480 -18.31 0.28 27.13
N LYS A 481 -18.19 1.60 26.96
CA LYS A 481 -19.07 2.41 26.11
C LYS A 481 -18.39 2.95 24.85
N SER A 482 -17.08 2.73 24.68
CA SER A 482 -16.33 3.14 23.49
C SER A 482 -17.03 2.77 22.18
N LEU A 483 -17.03 3.72 21.23
CA LEU A 483 -17.69 3.57 19.93
C LEU A 483 -16.68 3.41 18.78
N ALA A 484 -15.54 4.10 18.84
CA ALA A 484 -14.46 3.98 17.86
C ALA A 484 -13.08 4.07 18.52
N VAL A 485 -12.12 3.28 18.03
CA VAL A 485 -10.74 3.23 18.52
C VAL A 485 -9.78 3.14 17.33
N THR A 486 -8.80 4.04 17.21
CA THR A 486 -7.64 3.82 16.32
C THR A 486 -6.48 3.21 17.08
N ALA A 487 -5.82 2.21 16.49
CA ALA A 487 -4.63 1.59 17.06
C ALA A 487 -3.76 0.97 15.96
N ASN A 488 -2.45 0.82 16.22
CA ASN A 488 -1.51 0.26 15.24
C ASN A 488 -1.46 -1.27 15.33
N SER A 489 -1.44 -1.97 14.19
CA SER A 489 -1.20 -3.42 14.15
C SER A 489 0.29 -3.80 14.21
N THR A 490 1.18 -2.85 13.89
CA THR A 490 2.65 -2.98 13.88
C THR A 490 3.31 -2.38 15.13
N ILE A 491 4.60 -2.71 15.31
CA ILE A 491 5.55 -1.89 16.08
C ILE A 491 5.58 -0.49 15.43
N SER A 492 5.37 0.55 16.24
CA SER A 492 5.40 1.94 15.81
C SER A 492 6.68 2.62 16.30
N MET A 493 7.45 3.21 15.36
CA MET A 493 8.63 4.02 15.69
C MET A 493 8.30 5.47 16.05
N LEU A 494 7.01 5.85 16.02
CA LEU A 494 6.51 7.19 16.33
C LEU A 494 6.26 7.42 17.83
N VAL A 495 6.31 6.35 18.62
CA VAL A 495 6.10 6.33 20.08
C VAL A 495 7.30 7.01 20.78
N GLY A 496 7.32 8.35 20.70
CA GLY A 496 8.48 9.16 21.07
C GLY A 496 8.40 10.66 20.75
N ALA A 497 7.45 11.11 19.91
CA ALA A 497 7.25 12.55 19.68
C ALA A 497 6.65 13.23 20.92
N MET A 498 7.20 14.39 21.31
CA MET A 498 6.76 15.17 22.48
C MET A 498 5.75 16.28 22.15
N GLU A 499 5.20 16.30 20.93
CA GLU A 499 4.38 17.39 20.40
C GLU A 499 2.92 16.95 20.25
N VAL A 500 1.98 17.86 20.50
CA VAL A 500 0.53 17.62 20.34
C VAL A 500 -0.03 18.16 19.00
N ASN A 501 0.83 18.67 18.13
CA ASN A 501 0.45 19.29 16.86
C ASN A 501 -0.23 18.32 15.87
N PHE A 502 0.11 17.04 15.89
CA PHE A 502 -0.54 15.98 15.10
C PHE A 502 -2.05 15.86 15.39
N LEU A 503 -2.53 16.34 16.54
CA LEU A 503 -3.96 16.41 16.84
C LEU A 503 -4.74 17.33 15.89
N ALA A 504 -4.04 18.14 15.10
CA ALA A 504 -4.56 18.87 13.95
C ALA A 504 -5.35 17.99 12.98
N ASP A 505 -4.90 16.77 12.70
CA ASP A 505 -5.52 15.86 11.71
C ASP A 505 -6.95 15.46 12.11
N TYR A 506 -7.27 15.51 13.41
CA TYR A 506 -8.61 15.22 13.91
C TYR A 506 -9.59 16.40 13.84
N ARG A 507 -9.14 17.63 13.54
CA ARG A 507 -10.01 18.83 13.39
C ARG A 507 -11.29 18.62 12.56
N PRO A 508 -11.29 17.89 11.42
CA PRO A 508 -12.48 17.67 10.61
C PRO A 508 -13.64 17.02 11.39
N LEU A 509 -13.35 16.22 12.41
CA LEU A 509 -14.36 15.61 13.29
C LEU A 509 -15.23 16.66 14.00
N ASN A 510 -14.72 17.87 14.22
CA ASN A 510 -15.49 18.98 14.79
C ASN A 510 -16.53 19.57 13.82
N LEU A 511 -16.33 19.35 12.51
CA LEU A 511 -17.18 19.85 11.44
C LEU A 511 -18.33 18.89 11.08
N GLY A 512 -18.39 17.72 11.71
CA GLY A 512 -19.34 16.65 11.37
C GLY A 512 -18.84 15.65 10.34
N VAL A 513 -17.52 15.64 10.04
CA VAL A 513 -16.88 14.57 9.27
C VAL A 513 -16.91 13.27 10.09
N SER A 514 -17.16 12.13 9.42
CA SER A 514 -17.16 10.81 10.08
C SER A 514 -15.75 10.32 10.37
N PHE A 515 -15.59 9.34 11.27
CA PHE A 515 -14.27 8.78 11.59
C PHE A 515 -13.57 8.19 10.36
N GLY A 516 -14.30 7.51 9.48
CA GLY A 516 -13.79 6.96 8.24
C GLY A 516 -13.30 8.03 7.27
N GLU A 517 -14.11 9.07 7.02
CA GLU A 517 -13.72 10.14 6.09
C GLU A 517 -12.54 10.97 6.63
N MET A 518 -12.45 11.16 7.96
CA MET A 518 -11.23 11.68 8.59
C MET A 518 -10.05 10.73 8.36
N GLN A 519 -10.22 9.43 8.61
CA GLN A 519 -9.16 8.44 8.44
C GLN A 519 -8.65 8.38 6.99
N LYS A 520 -9.54 8.44 5.99
CA LYS A 520 -9.18 8.45 4.56
C LYS A 520 -8.18 9.58 4.25
N ASN A 521 -8.39 10.75 4.84
CA ASN A 521 -7.63 11.97 4.57
C ASN A 521 -6.53 12.27 5.63
N GLU A 522 -6.34 11.43 6.66
CA GLU A 522 -5.32 11.63 7.70
C GLU A 522 -3.88 11.57 7.13
N SER A 523 -2.90 12.21 7.78
CA SER A 523 -1.51 12.22 7.29
C SER A 523 -0.62 11.07 7.81
N SER A 524 -1.24 10.10 8.50
CA SER A 524 -0.54 9.00 9.19
C SER A 524 0.26 8.12 8.24
N PHE A 525 1.50 7.82 8.64
CA PHE A 525 2.43 6.92 7.96
C PHE A 525 2.62 5.58 8.69
N LEU A 526 1.77 5.30 9.68
CA LEU A 526 1.75 4.03 10.41
C LEU A 526 0.61 3.15 9.92
N VAL A 527 0.80 1.83 10.04
CA VAL A 527 -0.28 0.84 9.90
C VAL A 527 -1.26 0.96 11.06
N THR A 528 -2.11 1.99 10.99
CA THR A 528 -3.17 2.33 11.93
C THR A 528 -4.51 1.89 11.37
N HIS A 529 -5.26 1.14 12.17
CA HIS A 529 -6.61 0.68 11.86
C HIS A 529 -7.65 1.46 12.64
N LEU A 530 -8.83 1.67 12.05
CA LEU A 530 -10.02 2.17 12.72
C LEU A 530 -10.88 0.97 13.15
N PHE A 531 -11.02 0.77 14.45
CA PHE A 531 -11.91 -0.23 15.05
C PHE A 531 -13.23 0.42 15.45
N GLY A 532 -14.33 -0.25 15.13
CA GLY A 532 -15.68 0.30 15.26
C GLY A 532 -16.24 0.82 13.93
N ASP A 533 -17.35 1.55 14.02
CA ASP A 533 -18.09 2.07 12.89
C ASP A 533 -17.45 3.36 12.33
N PRO A 534 -16.97 3.34 11.07
CA PRO A 534 -16.34 4.50 10.41
C PRO A 534 -17.33 5.59 9.98
N THR A 535 -18.63 5.33 10.02
CA THR A 535 -19.68 6.27 9.59
C THR A 535 -20.17 7.17 10.73
N LEU A 536 -19.83 6.84 11.99
CA LEU A 536 -20.09 7.68 13.14
C LEU A 536 -19.39 9.04 13.02
N LYS A 537 -20.07 10.08 13.51
CA LYS A 537 -19.59 11.47 13.55
C LYS A 537 -19.35 11.89 15.00
N PHE A 538 -18.23 12.56 15.26
CA PHE A 538 -17.84 13.03 16.60
C PHE A 538 -18.64 14.25 17.08
N ARG A 539 -19.15 15.03 16.12
CA ARG A 539 -20.06 16.18 16.27
C ARG A 539 -21.12 16.12 15.17
N ASN A 540 -22.21 16.84 15.37
CA ASN A 540 -23.13 17.14 14.28
C ASN A 540 -22.58 18.29 13.42
N GLU A 541 -22.90 18.28 12.12
CA GLU A 541 -22.53 19.33 11.18
C GLU A 541 -23.18 20.67 11.58
N GLN A 542 -22.38 21.73 11.74
CA GLN A 542 -22.88 23.08 11.96
C GLN A 542 -23.05 23.81 10.62
N ILE A 543 -24.28 24.14 10.25
CA ILE A 543 -24.57 24.81 8.96
C ILE A 543 -24.85 26.32 9.06
N LEU A 544 -24.85 26.88 10.27
CA LEU A 544 -25.13 28.30 10.54
C LEU A 544 -23.84 29.08 10.80
N ASP A 545 -23.76 30.24 10.14
CA ASP A 545 -22.68 31.22 10.27
C ASP A 545 -21.29 30.59 10.16
N ILE A 546 -21.01 30.10 8.95
CA ILE A 546 -19.82 29.32 8.59
C ILE A 546 -19.08 29.94 7.40
N PRO A 547 -17.78 29.62 7.21
CA PRO A 547 -17.07 29.95 5.98
C PRO A 547 -17.61 29.13 4.80
N ARG A 548 -17.38 29.57 3.57
CA ARG A 548 -17.75 28.82 2.35
C ARG A 548 -16.68 28.91 1.27
N ALA A 549 -15.97 27.82 1.01
CA ALA A 549 -14.89 27.74 0.05
C ALA A 549 -15.40 27.48 -1.37
N ILE A 550 -15.37 28.50 -2.23
CA ILE A 550 -15.61 28.37 -3.67
C ILE A 550 -14.29 28.51 -4.42
N LEU A 551 -13.89 27.48 -5.15
CA LEU A 551 -12.71 27.47 -6.01
C LEU A 551 -13.12 27.78 -7.45
N GLU A 552 -12.26 28.46 -8.20
CA GLU A 552 -12.44 28.70 -9.63
C GLU A 552 -12.34 27.41 -10.46
N TYR A 553 -11.49 26.47 -10.02
CA TYR A 553 -11.30 25.13 -10.58
C TYR A 553 -10.61 24.22 -9.57
N GLU A 554 -10.76 22.90 -9.74
CA GLU A 554 -10.12 21.85 -8.90
C GLU A 554 -8.94 21.17 -9.60
N LYS A 555 -8.63 21.60 -10.83
CA LYS A 555 -7.47 21.17 -11.60
C LYS A 555 -6.75 22.38 -12.22
N ILE A 556 -5.43 22.42 -12.12
CA ILE A 556 -4.57 23.43 -12.74
C ILE A 556 -3.72 22.77 -13.82
N GLU A 557 -3.95 23.15 -15.07
CA GLU A 557 -3.14 22.70 -16.20
C GLU A 557 -2.13 23.79 -16.58
N PHE A 558 -0.85 23.47 -16.40
CA PHE A 558 0.27 24.28 -16.85
C PHE A 558 0.58 23.99 -18.31
N ASN A 559 0.99 25.02 -19.04
CA ASN A 559 1.46 24.86 -20.40
C ASN A 559 2.78 24.05 -20.39
N ASN A 560 3.09 23.39 -21.51
CA ASN A 560 4.39 22.77 -21.72
C ASN A 560 5.52 23.78 -21.47
N THR A 561 6.45 23.44 -20.58
CA THR A 561 7.48 24.34 -20.02
C THR A 561 8.85 23.71 -20.21
N ASN A 562 9.88 24.47 -20.57
CA ASN A 562 11.22 23.87 -20.72
C ASN A 562 11.86 23.58 -19.35
N LEU A 563 12.75 22.59 -19.29
CA LEU A 563 13.54 22.31 -18.08
C LEU A 563 14.36 23.58 -17.71
N GLY A 564 14.26 24.01 -16.45
CA GLY A 564 14.87 25.24 -15.94
C GLY A 564 14.00 26.50 -16.07
N GLU A 565 12.81 26.42 -16.69
CA GLU A 565 11.87 27.56 -16.78
C GLU A 565 10.74 27.47 -15.75
N LYS A 566 10.28 28.63 -15.25
CA LYS A 566 9.17 28.74 -14.27
C LYS A 566 7.90 29.22 -14.98
N SER A 567 6.85 28.42 -14.93
CA SER A 567 5.50 28.72 -15.41
C SER A 567 4.57 29.03 -14.23
N GLN A 568 3.56 29.88 -14.43
CA GLN A 568 2.63 30.34 -13.39
C GLN A 568 1.17 30.25 -13.85
N LYS A 569 0.30 29.84 -12.94
CA LYS A 569 -1.17 29.96 -13.01
C LYS A 569 -1.66 30.56 -11.68
N THR A 570 -2.84 31.18 -11.66
CA THR A 570 -3.37 31.81 -10.44
C THR A 570 -4.77 31.27 -10.18
N LEU A 571 -4.93 30.54 -9.08
CA LEU A 571 -6.21 30.01 -8.62
C LEU A 571 -6.93 31.06 -7.78
N ARG A 572 -8.18 31.37 -8.11
CA ARG A 572 -9.06 32.15 -7.22
C ARG A 572 -9.79 31.25 -6.24
N ILE A 573 -9.71 31.60 -4.96
CA ILE A 573 -10.52 31.00 -3.89
C ILE A 573 -11.34 32.11 -3.24
N LYS A 574 -12.66 31.97 -3.24
CA LYS A 574 -13.59 32.92 -2.65
C LYS A 574 -14.21 32.35 -1.38
N ASN A 575 -14.20 33.13 -0.30
CA ASN A 575 -15.03 32.84 0.86
C ASN A 575 -16.40 33.51 0.68
N THR A 576 -17.43 32.74 0.34
CA THR A 576 -18.82 33.24 0.26
C THR A 576 -19.58 33.16 1.59
N GLY A 577 -18.90 32.71 2.64
CA GLY A 577 -19.47 32.52 3.98
C GLY A 577 -19.41 33.78 4.84
N LYS A 578 -19.77 33.60 6.11
CA LYS A 578 -19.82 34.68 7.11
C LYS A 578 -18.65 34.68 8.08
N GLU A 579 -17.99 33.53 8.24
CA GLU A 579 -16.82 33.37 9.12
C GLU A 579 -15.53 33.27 8.31
N VAL A 580 -14.39 33.45 8.98
CA VAL A 580 -13.06 33.36 8.34
C VAL A 580 -12.83 31.92 7.86
N LEU A 581 -12.61 31.77 6.55
CA LEU A 581 -12.20 30.52 5.94
C LEU A 581 -10.71 30.33 6.22
N LYS A 582 -10.35 29.24 6.88
CA LYS A 582 -8.99 28.79 7.14
C LYS A 582 -8.71 27.60 6.24
N ILE A 583 -7.59 27.64 5.54
CA ILE A 583 -7.12 26.57 4.64
C ILE A 583 -5.77 26.12 5.18
N TYR A 584 -5.68 24.84 5.50
CA TYR A 584 -4.52 24.22 6.11
C TYR A 584 -3.87 23.28 5.12
N PHE A 585 -2.55 23.38 4.93
CA PHE A 585 -1.84 22.47 4.03
C PHE A 585 -1.60 21.12 4.72
N MET A 586 -1.91 20.01 4.04
CA MET A 586 -1.70 18.66 4.59
C MET A 586 -0.53 17.95 3.89
N LYS A 587 -0.66 17.70 2.59
CA LYS A 587 0.29 16.91 1.79
C LYS A 587 0.19 17.25 0.30
N ALA A 588 1.21 16.85 -0.46
CA ALA A 588 1.28 17.08 -1.89
C ALA A 588 2.02 15.93 -2.62
N PRO A 589 1.51 14.68 -2.60
CA PRO A 589 2.09 13.60 -3.39
C PRO A 589 2.08 13.97 -4.89
N GLY A 590 3.19 13.64 -5.57
CA GLY A 590 3.35 13.89 -6.99
C GLY A 590 3.92 12.68 -7.73
N SER A 591 3.86 12.75 -9.06
CA SER A 591 4.45 11.77 -9.95
C SER A 591 5.11 12.44 -11.16
N ILE A 592 6.10 11.74 -11.73
CA ILE A 592 6.77 12.11 -12.99
C ILE A 592 6.70 10.88 -13.90
N ASN A 593 6.07 11.02 -15.06
CA ASN A 593 5.77 9.93 -15.99
C ASN A 593 5.08 8.72 -15.32
N GLY A 594 4.18 8.98 -14.36
CA GLY A 594 3.45 7.96 -13.60
C GLY A 594 4.25 7.29 -12.48
N LYS A 595 5.53 7.64 -12.28
CA LYS A 595 6.35 7.18 -11.16
C LYS A 595 6.30 8.16 -10.01
N THR A 596 6.27 7.68 -8.76
CA THR A 596 6.25 8.57 -7.60
C THR A 596 7.50 9.46 -7.56
N THR A 597 7.41 10.63 -6.90
CA THR A 597 8.56 11.55 -6.74
C THR A 597 9.75 10.88 -6.06
N THR A 598 9.45 9.99 -5.10
CA THR A 598 10.39 9.12 -4.39
C THR A 598 11.13 8.13 -5.29
N GLU A 599 10.45 7.44 -6.22
CA GLU A 599 11.14 6.64 -7.26
C GLU A 599 12.02 7.51 -8.19
N SER A 600 11.65 8.78 -8.32
CA SER A 600 12.34 9.76 -9.18
C SER A 600 13.51 10.47 -8.49
N ASN A 601 13.79 10.17 -7.21
CA ASN A 601 14.77 10.88 -6.35
C ASN A 601 14.58 12.41 -6.34
N LEU A 602 13.34 12.89 -6.39
CA LEU A 602 12.97 14.30 -6.30
C LEU A 602 11.96 14.48 -5.18
N ASP A 603 11.97 15.65 -4.55
CA ASP A 603 10.95 16.01 -3.57
C ASP A 603 9.78 16.73 -4.26
N TYR A 604 8.57 16.63 -3.69
CA TYR A 604 7.38 17.26 -4.30
C TYR A 604 7.53 18.78 -4.47
N TRP A 605 8.20 19.46 -3.53
CA TRP A 605 8.48 20.90 -3.62
C TRP A 605 9.45 21.30 -4.73
N ASP A 606 10.05 20.34 -5.45
CA ASP A 606 11.03 20.65 -6.49
C ASP A 606 10.40 21.17 -7.78
N PHE A 607 9.13 20.87 -8.07
CA PHE A 607 8.49 21.17 -9.37
C PHE A 607 7.08 21.78 -9.33
N PHE A 608 6.24 21.52 -8.32
CA PHE A 608 5.00 22.30 -8.12
C PHE A 608 4.95 22.91 -6.73
N TYR A 609 4.50 24.17 -6.62
CA TYR A 609 4.27 24.85 -5.35
C TYR A 609 3.32 26.03 -5.53
N TYR A 610 2.73 26.51 -4.43
CA TYR A 610 2.03 27.80 -4.37
C TYR A 610 2.79 28.75 -3.44
N GLU A 611 2.65 30.06 -3.68
CA GLU A 611 3.16 31.11 -2.79
C GLU A 611 1.98 31.88 -2.18
N ILE A 612 2.00 32.17 -0.88
CA ILE A 612 1.01 33.06 -0.23
C ILE A 612 1.39 34.52 -0.58
N PRO A 613 0.56 35.29 -1.31
CA PRO A 613 0.94 36.62 -1.83
C PRO A 613 1.47 37.60 -0.78
N GLU A 614 0.94 37.55 0.45
CA GLU A 614 1.24 38.50 1.52
C GLU A 614 2.55 38.19 2.26
N THR A 615 3.07 36.96 2.14
CA THR A 615 4.25 36.50 2.91
C THR A 615 5.36 35.90 2.04
N GLY A 616 5.05 35.50 0.80
CA GLY A 616 5.96 34.73 -0.05
C GLY A 616 6.21 33.30 0.43
N TYR A 617 5.57 32.85 1.51
CA TYR A 617 5.76 31.49 2.01
C TYR A 617 5.05 30.47 1.13
N THR A 618 5.73 29.34 0.90
CA THR A 618 5.19 28.18 0.18
C THR A 618 4.75 27.09 1.16
N PHE A 619 3.74 26.30 0.79
CA PHE A 619 3.24 25.17 1.61
C PHE A 619 2.94 25.57 3.06
N ARG A 620 2.18 26.65 3.25
CA ARG A 620 1.73 27.13 4.55
C ARG A 620 0.22 27.37 4.56
N ASP A 621 -0.34 27.31 5.76
CA ASP A 621 -1.73 27.62 6.03
C ASP A 621 -2.02 29.10 5.72
N PHE A 622 -3.24 29.38 5.27
CA PHE A 622 -3.69 30.74 4.99
C PHE A 622 -5.17 30.92 5.32
N ALA A 623 -5.61 32.18 5.36
CA ALA A 623 -6.99 32.54 5.66
C ALA A 623 -7.56 33.49 4.60
N ILE A 624 -8.88 33.43 4.43
CA ILE A 624 -9.68 34.24 3.52
C ILE A 624 -10.87 34.80 4.29
N MET A 625 -10.95 36.12 4.38
CA MET A 625 -11.97 36.85 5.14
C MET A 625 -13.37 36.69 4.51
N PRO A 626 -14.46 36.87 5.26
CA PRO A 626 -15.82 36.81 4.72
C PRO A 626 -16.01 37.74 3.52
N GLY A 627 -16.49 37.20 2.39
CA GLY A 627 -16.68 37.91 1.13
C GLY A 627 -15.42 38.14 0.29
N GLU A 628 -14.22 37.88 0.82
CA GLU A 628 -12.95 38.04 0.11
C GLU A 628 -12.80 36.99 -0.99
N THR A 629 -12.16 37.39 -2.10
CA THR A 629 -11.61 36.46 -3.11
C THR A 629 -10.10 36.61 -3.10
N LYS A 630 -9.38 35.55 -2.75
CA LYS A 630 -7.93 35.52 -2.71
C LYS A 630 -7.38 34.88 -3.99
N GLU A 631 -6.40 35.53 -4.59
CA GLU A 631 -5.71 35.06 -5.79
C GLU A 631 -4.40 34.37 -5.35
N ILE A 632 -4.33 33.04 -5.42
CA ILE A 632 -3.15 32.26 -5.02
C ILE A 632 -2.34 31.88 -6.28
N PRO A 633 -1.10 32.36 -6.43
CA PRO A 633 -0.22 31.93 -7.51
C PRO A 633 0.31 30.52 -7.25
N PHE A 634 0.10 29.64 -8.23
CA PHE A 634 0.69 28.31 -8.33
C PHE A 634 1.74 28.29 -9.45
N PHE A 635 2.79 27.52 -9.24
CA PHE A 635 3.94 27.47 -10.11
C PHE A 635 4.29 26.06 -10.53
N PHE A 636 4.76 25.93 -11.76
CA PHE A 636 5.42 24.74 -12.29
C PHE A 636 6.86 25.12 -12.65
N TYR A 637 7.82 24.43 -12.06
CA TYR A 637 9.25 24.69 -12.21
C TYR A 637 10.05 23.37 -12.29
N PRO A 638 9.95 22.65 -13.41
CA PRO A 638 10.76 21.45 -13.63
C PRO A 638 12.22 21.88 -13.77
N ARG A 639 13.11 21.40 -12.90
CA ARG A 639 14.51 21.84 -12.86
C ARG A 639 15.29 21.34 -14.08
N GLU A 640 16.40 22.00 -14.41
CA GLU A 640 17.28 21.62 -15.53
C GLU A 640 17.71 20.14 -15.52
N ASN A 641 17.81 19.53 -14.33
CA ASN A 641 18.21 18.15 -14.10
C ASN A 641 17.05 17.18 -13.82
N SER A 642 15.79 17.62 -13.97
CA SER A 642 14.61 16.77 -13.79
C SER A 642 14.29 15.95 -15.07
N PRO A 643 13.60 14.80 -14.98
CA PRO A 643 13.24 14.01 -16.16
C PRO A 643 12.28 14.75 -17.10
N SER A 644 12.46 14.64 -18.42
CA SER A 644 11.45 15.13 -19.37
C SER A 644 10.16 14.31 -19.31
N GLY A 645 9.02 14.93 -19.63
CA GLY A 645 7.72 14.26 -19.80
C GLY A 645 6.59 14.88 -18.98
N GLN A 646 5.69 14.04 -18.46
CA GLN A 646 4.48 14.44 -17.75
C GLN A 646 4.71 14.53 -16.24
N TYR A 647 4.23 15.60 -15.63
CA TYR A 647 4.27 15.85 -14.19
C TYR A 647 2.85 15.95 -13.66
N SER A 648 2.56 15.29 -12.54
CA SER A 648 1.30 15.45 -11.81
C SER A 648 1.55 15.61 -10.31
N MET A 649 0.60 16.24 -9.63
CA MET A 649 0.55 16.33 -8.17
C MET A 649 -0.87 16.59 -7.72
N THR A 650 -1.28 15.98 -6.60
CA THR A 650 -2.52 16.35 -5.91
C THR A 650 -2.14 17.03 -4.61
N MET A 651 -2.47 18.32 -4.48
CA MET A 651 -2.32 19.03 -3.21
C MET A 651 -3.58 18.87 -2.36
N TYR A 652 -3.40 18.39 -1.14
CA TYR A 652 -4.48 18.14 -0.18
C TYR A 652 -4.47 19.24 0.88
N PHE A 653 -5.63 19.85 1.09
CA PHE A 653 -5.84 20.85 2.11
C PHE A 653 -7.02 20.47 2.99
N GLN A 654 -6.91 20.76 4.28
CA GLN A 654 -8.05 20.78 5.19
C GLN A 654 -8.66 22.19 5.23
N THR A 655 -9.96 22.33 5.47
CA THR A 655 -10.57 23.62 5.78
C THR A 655 -11.39 23.59 7.08
N ASN A 656 -11.98 24.73 7.44
CA ASN A 656 -13.04 24.85 8.43
C ASN A 656 -14.45 25.11 7.80
N ASP A 657 -14.62 24.88 6.49
CA ASP A 657 -15.94 24.83 5.84
C ASP A 657 -16.53 23.41 5.99
N PRO A 658 -17.64 23.23 6.71
CA PRO A 658 -18.20 21.89 6.95
C PRO A 658 -18.79 21.22 5.69
N LEU A 659 -19.09 21.96 4.61
CA LEU A 659 -19.42 21.32 3.32
C LEU A 659 -18.19 21.09 2.43
N LYS A 660 -17.02 21.63 2.78
CA LYS A 660 -15.78 21.38 2.05
C LYS A 660 -14.59 21.18 3.01
N PRO A 661 -14.68 20.20 3.93
CA PRO A 661 -13.68 20.01 4.99
C PRO A 661 -12.31 19.59 4.43
N PHE A 662 -12.30 19.00 3.22
CA PHE A 662 -11.11 18.70 2.43
C PHE A 662 -11.22 19.35 1.05
N ILE A 663 -10.08 19.80 0.53
CA ILE A 663 -9.91 20.28 -0.85
C ILE A 663 -8.74 19.51 -1.44
N ASN A 664 -8.99 18.82 -2.55
CA ASN A 664 -7.96 18.15 -3.35
C ASN A 664 -7.82 18.94 -4.64
N LEU A 665 -6.62 19.45 -4.91
CA LEU A 665 -6.29 20.27 -6.08
C LEU A 665 -5.30 19.53 -6.96
N GLN A 666 -5.74 19.09 -8.14
CA GLN A 666 -4.86 18.45 -9.11
C GLN A 666 -4.03 19.48 -9.86
N LEU A 667 -2.74 19.22 -10.01
CA LEU A 667 -1.78 20.02 -10.77
C LEU A 667 -1.17 19.11 -11.83
N VAL A 668 -1.17 19.57 -13.08
CA VAL A 668 -0.53 18.84 -14.19
C VAL A 668 0.29 19.79 -15.07
N GLY A 669 1.41 19.31 -15.58
CA GLY A 669 2.32 20.06 -16.44
C GLY A 669 3.18 19.11 -17.25
N SER A 670 3.77 19.60 -18.32
CA SER A 670 4.66 18.80 -19.17
C SER A 670 5.92 19.56 -19.54
N THR A 671 6.94 18.79 -19.91
CA THR A 671 8.20 19.27 -20.47
C THR A 671 8.50 18.60 -21.81
N ASN A 672 9.30 19.26 -22.64
CA ASN A 672 9.82 18.73 -23.91
C ASN A 672 10.93 17.69 -23.71
#